data_AF-A0A8I6S3J5-F1
#
_entry.id   AF-A0A8I6S3J5-F1
#
_cell.length_a   1.000
_cell.length_b   1.000
_cell.length_c   1.000
_cell.angle_alpha   90.00
_cell.angle_beta   90.00
_cell.angle_gamma   90.00
#
_symmetry.space_group_name_H-M   'P 1'
#
loop_
_entity.id
_entity.type
_entity.pdbx_description
1 polymer ?
#
loop_
_entity_poly.entity_id
_entity_poly.type
_entity_poly.pdbx_seq_one_letter_code
_entity_poly.pdbx_strand_id
1 'polypeptide(L)'
;MSQKRENSFGASASKKARLQHEEEEDVSSFEYTLSCLSELMDPNLESGLDLLLVGPNSESANQKWKRPDPPVLNPNIDTISFQQLEIDHYNGKPVHGMPGSQVEPVPVMCIYGVTMEGNSVCCHVHGFTPYFYVYAPEGFGSENLDDFRKALNAAVLSDLRSNKENISEAVVLVEITKKHNIYGYDGEDLKTFLKIFVALPRLIAPAKRLLEKSTILPQFDGHYYKAFESNIDFDIRFMVDCNITGCNWIELPPNTWTQRKPGSQFQPVSRCQIEVDIAFNKLVSHEPEGEWAKVAPFRILSFDIECAGRRGIFPEANMDPVIQIANMVLLQGQQEPFIRNIFTLKQCAPIVGIQVISFDREQEMLEKWAEFVREVDPDLFTGYNINNFDFPYLINRANHLKCKYFTFLGRMRAVRSVIKDHVIQSKQMGRRENKYVNFEGRTSFDLLLVLLRDYKLRSYTLNAVSYHFLQEQKEDVHHSIITDLQNGSDVTRRRLAVYCLKDAYLPLKLLGKLMSLINYMEMARVTGVTFSSLLTRGQQIKVMSQLLRKSKEAGYLLPTMSVGEASDQFEGATVIEPLKGYYNEPIATLDFSSLYPSIMMAHNLCYTTLLAPGKKDKLGLSQEQYSETPCNNYFVKSTVRKGLLPQILESLLTARKKAKNDLKNETDPFKKKVLDGRQLALKISANSVYGFTGAQVGKLPCLEISSSVTAYGRMMIERTKTEVEQRYCISNGFHHNAIVVYGDTDSVMVKFGVPSLEETMKLGREAAEYVTSKFIAPIKLEFEKVYFPYLLINKKRYAGLYFTNTETYDKMDCKGLETVRRDNCPLVANMMNTCLQKLLIDRDPDGAVNYAKQQISDLLCNKLDISQLVITKELAKTDYAAKQAHVELANKMKKRDAGSAPKLGDRVPYVIIAAAKATPAYLKAEDPIYVLENNIPIDSNYYLENQLSKPLLRIFTPILGDKAESVLLRGDHTRVKTVVTSKVSALAKFTSKKVTCLGCKSVLPPGQQENPLCNYCAPKQAQLLCSELNKYRDLEERFNRLWTQCQRCQESLHEEVICTNRDCPIFYMRKKVQMDLIAQDKIIDRFGCPTW
;
A
#
# COMPACT_ATOMS: atom_id res chain seq x y z
N MET A 1 -8.18 17.49 -62.30
CA MET A 1 -8.71 17.49 -63.69
C MET A 1 -8.86 16.03 -64.16
N SER A 2 -9.35 15.82 -65.38
CA SER A 2 -9.55 14.56 -66.13
C SER A 2 -8.65 13.33 -65.81
N GLN A 3 -9.08 12.08 -66.01
CA GLN A 3 -10.40 11.56 -66.45
C GLN A 3 -10.60 10.08 -66.07
N LYS A 4 -11.86 9.77 -65.74
CA LYS A 4 -12.61 8.51 -65.99
C LYS A 4 -12.04 7.50 -67.00
N ARG A 5 -12.26 6.21 -66.74
CA ARG A 5 -13.35 5.36 -67.31
C ARG A 5 -13.57 4.12 -66.42
N GLU A 6 -14.80 3.75 -66.03
CA GLU A 6 -15.84 2.97 -66.77
C GLU A 6 -15.31 1.56 -67.12
N ASN A 7 -15.98 0.40 -66.91
CA ASN A 7 -17.33 -0.03 -66.49
C ASN A 7 -17.34 -1.61 -66.55
N SER A 8 -18.31 -2.47 -66.18
CA SER A 8 -19.65 -2.41 -65.55
C SER A 8 -20.27 -3.84 -65.40
N PHE A 9 -21.32 -3.99 -64.57
CA PHE A 9 -22.29 -5.12 -64.48
C PHE A 9 -21.79 -6.52 -63.99
N GLY A 10 -22.62 -7.35 -63.32
CA GLY A 10 -23.92 -7.05 -62.70
C GLY A 10 -24.81 -8.25 -62.27
N ALA A 11 -25.57 -8.05 -61.18
CA ALA A 11 -26.91 -8.60 -60.86
C ALA A 11 -27.14 -10.04 -60.32
N SER A 12 -28.32 -10.20 -59.68
CA SER A 12 -29.00 -11.41 -59.19
C SER A 12 -28.51 -12.03 -57.86
N ALA A 13 -29.28 -12.97 -57.29
CA ALA A 13 -29.40 -13.09 -55.83
C ALA A 13 -29.64 -14.49 -55.21
N SER A 14 -29.06 -14.64 -54.01
CA SER A 14 -29.53 -15.41 -52.85
C SER A 14 -29.06 -16.86 -52.58
N LYS A 15 -28.60 -17.04 -51.32
CA LYS A 15 -28.58 -18.24 -50.44
C LYS A 15 -27.50 -19.33 -50.58
N LYS A 16 -26.86 -19.54 -49.42
CA LYS A 16 -26.26 -20.78 -48.82
C LYS A 16 -24.79 -21.19 -49.14
N ALA A 17 -23.90 -20.64 -48.31
CA ALA A 17 -23.17 -21.36 -47.23
C ALA A 17 -21.89 -22.20 -47.51
N ARG A 18 -20.99 -22.14 -46.49
CA ARG A 18 -19.65 -22.78 -46.33
C ARG A 18 -18.57 -22.21 -47.27
N LEU A 19 -17.49 -21.60 -46.77
CA LEU A 19 -16.39 -22.05 -45.88
C LEU A 19 -15.33 -22.90 -46.60
N GLN A 20 -14.19 -22.29 -46.96
CA GLN A 20 -12.83 -22.57 -46.42
C GLN A 20 -11.70 -22.06 -47.35
N HIS A 21 -10.64 -21.44 -46.76
CA HIS A 21 -9.26 -21.23 -47.30
C HIS A 21 -9.13 -20.49 -48.67
N GLU A 22 -8.01 -19.87 -49.08
CA GLU A 22 -6.76 -19.46 -48.41
C GLU A 22 -6.16 -18.20 -49.11
N GLU A 23 -5.02 -17.72 -48.59
CA GLU A 23 -3.92 -16.88 -49.14
C GLU A 23 -3.96 -16.36 -50.62
N GLU A 24 -3.35 -15.22 -50.99
CA GLU A 24 -2.52 -14.21 -50.27
C GLU A 24 -2.85 -12.77 -50.80
N GLU A 25 -2.07 -11.68 -50.81
CA GLU A 25 -0.64 -11.35 -50.56
C GLU A 25 -0.49 -9.87 -50.11
N ASP A 26 0.74 -9.48 -49.75
CA ASP A 26 1.35 -8.13 -49.83
C ASP A 26 0.73 -6.91 -49.10
N VAL A 27 1.27 -6.62 -47.90
CA VAL A 27 1.28 -5.28 -47.28
C VAL A 27 2.65 -5.02 -46.65
N SER A 28 3.50 -4.19 -47.28
CA SER A 28 4.80 -3.83 -46.71
C SER A 28 5.12 -2.32 -46.82
N SER A 29 5.61 -1.74 -45.71
CA SER A 29 6.37 -0.47 -45.57
C SER A 29 6.27 0.10 -44.14
N PHE A 30 5.08 0.04 -43.54
CA PHE A 30 4.84 0.65 -42.21
C PHE A 30 5.51 -0.13 -41.07
N GLU A 31 5.43 -1.46 -41.07
CA GLU A 31 6.03 -2.27 -40.01
C GLU A 31 7.56 -2.28 -40.05
N TYR A 32 8.18 -2.19 -41.24
CA TYR A 32 9.64 -2.01 -41.37
C TYR A 32 10.11 -0.67 -40.77
N THR A 33 9.29 0.38 -40.92
CA THR A 33 9.55 1.67 -40.26
C THR A 33 9.43 1.56 -38.73
N LEU A 34 8.55 0.69 -38.24
CA LEU A 34 8.38 0.42 -36.81
C LEU A 34 9.51 -0.47 -36.24
N SER A 35 10.04 -1.44 -37.00
CA SER A 35 11.17 -2.27 -36.58
C SER A 35 12.45 -1.46 -36.46
N CYS A 36 12.76 -0.60 -37.43
CA CYS A 36 13.95 0.27 -37.32
C CYS A 36 13.82 1.32 -36.20
N LEU A 37 12.60 1.66 -35.76
CA LEU A 37 12.38 2.47 -34.56
C LEU A 37 12.49 1.68 -33.25
N SER A 38 12.21 0.38 -33.23
CA SER A 38 12.42 -0.47 -32.05
C SER A 38 13.91 -0.85 -31.87
N GLU A 39 14.66 -1.00 -32.97
CA GLU A 39 16.11 -1.20 -32.95
C GLU A 39 16.88 0.04 -32.44
N LEU A 40 16.31 1.24 -32.55
CA LEU A 40 16.83 2.48 -31.95
C LEU A 40 16.54 2.61 -30.44
N MET A 41 15.90 1.62 -29.81
CA MET A 41 15.68 1.55 -28.36
C MET A 41 16.44 0.38 -27.69
N ASP A 42 17.55 -0.07 -28.28
CA ASP A 42 18.45 -1.04 -27.63
C ASP A 42 19.22 -0.41 -26.44
N PRO A 43 19.01 -0.86 -25.19
CA PRO A 43 19.78 -0.39 -24.03
C PRO A 43 21.28 -0.78 -24.07
N ASN A 44 21.74 -1.50 -25.09
CA ASN A 44 23.16 -1.80 -25.30
C ASN A 44 23.95 -0.72 -26.04
N LEU A 45 23.30 0.34 -26.57
CA LEU A 45 23.97 1.36 -27.38
C LEU A 45 24.89 2.33 -26.58
N GLU A 46 25.09 2.12 -25.27
CA GLU A 46 26.07 2.88 -24.47
C GLU A 46 27.51 2.32 -24.52
N SER A 47 27.77 1.16 -25.13
CA SER A 47 29.13 0.58 -25.22
C SER A 47 30.07 1.22 -26.27
N GLY A 48 29.85 2.49 -26.61
CA GLY A 48 30.65 3.25 -27.60
C GLY A 48 31.30 4.53 -27.06
N LEU A 49 31.13 4.86 -25.77
CA LEU A 49 31.59 6.13 -25.21
C LEU A 49 32.16 6.02 -23.79
N ASP A 50 33.21 5.20 -23.63
CA ASP A 50 34.07 5.14 -22.42
C ASP A 50 34.94 6.41 -22.23
N LEU A 51 34.29 7.57 -22.27
CA LEU A 51 34.82 8.79 -21.66
C LEU A 51 34.58 8.70 -20.16
N LEU A 52 35.66 8.53 -19.39
CA LEU A 52 35.69 8.45 -17.93
C LEU A 52 34.81 9.53 -17.27
N LEU A 53 33.56 9.17 -16.94
CA LEU A 53 32.56 10.06 -16.36
C LEU A 53 32.84 10.28 -14.86
N VAL A 54 33.86 11.11 -14.59
CA VAL A 54 34.09 11.69 -13.28
C VAL A 54 32.90 12.60 -12.94
N GLY A 55 31.95 12.05 -12.18
CA GLY A 55 30.82 12.81 -11.66
C GLY A 55 31.28 13.95 -10.73
N PRO A 56 30.40 14.90 -10.41
CA PRO A 56 30.79 16.17 -9.81
C PRO A 56 31.41 15.95 -8.42
N ASN A 57 32.59 16.51 -8.16
CA ASN A 57 33.03 16.76 -6.80
C ASN A 57 32.36 18.07 -6.33
N SER A 58 31.73 18.05 -5.16
CA SER A 58 31.06 19.21 -4.58
C SER A 58 31.98 19.88 -3.56
N GLU A 59 32.48 21.06 -3.90
CA GLU A 59 33.07 21.97 -2.89
C GLU A 59 31.98 22.44 -1.93
N SER A 60 32.35 22.73 -0.68
CA SER A 60 31.40 22.95 0.40
C SER A 60 31.08 24.42 0.58
N ALA A 61 29.81 24.78 0.41
CA ALA A 61 29.35 26.16 0.52
C ALA A 61 28.67 26.46 1.87
N ASN A 62 28.18 25.45 2.60
CA ASN A 62 27.38 25.67 3.80
C ASN A 62 27.68 24.69 4.94
N GLN A 63 28.39 25.18 5.96
CA GLN A 63 28.78 24.41 7.15
C GLN A 63 27.58 23.87 7.95
N LYS A 64 26.37 24.43 7.81
CA LYS A 64 25.14 23.89 8.42
C LYS A 64 24.55 22.68 7.67
N TRP A 65 24.92 22.46 6.41
CA TRP A 65 24.38 21.37 5.60
C TRP A 65 25.17 20.07 5.76
N LYS A 66 26.50 20.16 5.89
CA LYS A 66 27.40 19.02 6.11
C LYS A 66 27.03 18.13 7.31
N ARG A 67 27.48 16.88 7.29
CA ARG A 67 27.62 16.02 8.48
C ARG A 67 28.79 16.51 9.36
N PRO A 68 28.84 16.17 10.66
CA PRO A 68 30.05 16.35 11.48
C PRO A 68 31.24 15.66 10.81
N ASP A 69 32.45 16.21 10.92
CA ASP A 69 33.63 15.57 10.34
C ASP A 69 33.98 14.25 11.08
N PRO A 70 34.45 13.21 10.36
CA PRO A 70 34.74 11.92 10.96
C PRO A 70 36.01 11.97 11.84
N PRO A 71 36.14 11.08 12.85
CA PRO A 71 37.36 10.95 13.61
C PRO A 71 38.54 10.51 12.73
N VAL A 72 39.77 10.75 13.21
CA VAL A 72 40.99 10.28 12.55
C VAL A 72 41.14 8.78 12.79
N LEU A 73 40.75 7.96 11.81
CA LEU A 73 40.73 6.50 11.91
C LEU A 73 42.08 5.86 11.49
N ASN A 74 42.53 4.88 12.29
CA ASN A 74 43.70 4.04 12.13
C ASN A 74 43.30 2.56 12.06
N PRO A 75 43.40 1.90 10.88
CA PRO A 75 42.94 0.51 10.68
C PRO A 75 43.55 -0.55 11.60
N ASN A 76 44.71 -0.28 12.21
CA ASN A 76 45.42 -1.25 13.03
C ASN A 76 44.94 -1.30 14.50
N ILE A 77 44.18 -0.29 14.94
CA ILE A 77 43.72 -0.17 16.34
C ILE A 77 42.22 0.15 16.46
N ASP A 78 41.60 0.80 15.47
CA ASP A 78 40.23 1.28 15.58
C ASP A 78 39.20 0.28 15.07
N THR A 79 38.13 0.13 15.84
CA THR A 79 36.89 -0.54 15.45
C THR A 79 35.94 0.47 14.82
N ILE A 80 35.34 0.13 13.66
CA ILE A 80 34.24 0.94 13.08
C ILE A 80 32.93 0.19 13.27
N SER A 81 32.01 0.73 14.06
CA SER A 81 30.66 0.17 14.25
C SER A 81 29.60 1.14 13.70
N PHE A 82 28.74 0.66 12.80
CA PHE A 82 27.76 1.48 12.09
C PHE A 82 26.44 0.73 11.83
N GLN A 83 25.31 1.43 11.81
CA GLN A 83 24.04 0.83 11.43
C GLN A 83 23.88 0.86 9.92
N GLN A 84 23.77 -0.30 9.29
CA GLN A 84 23.47 -0.38 7.86
C GLN A 84 22.01 0.01 7.57
N LEU A 85 21.77 0.56 6.38
CA LEU A 85 20.43 0.85 5.86
C LEU A 85 20.18 0.13 4.52
N GLU A 86 21.18 0.10 3.65
CA GLU A 86 21.10 -0.46 2.30
C GLU A 86 22.33 -1.32 1.99
N ILE A 87 22.09 -2.40 1.22
CA ILE A 87 23.11 -3.26 0.64
C ILE A 87 22.89 -3.27 -0.88
N ASP A 88 23.97 -3.25 -1.63
CA ASP A 88 24.01 -3.31 -3.09
C ASP A 88 25.25 -4.14 -3.53
N HIS A 89 25.42 -4.41 -4.82
CA HIS A 89 26.65 -5.04 -5.34
C HIS A 89 27.06 -4.54 -6.73
N TYR A 90 28.37 -4.52 -6.99
CA TYR A 90 28.94 -4.17 -8.30
C TYR A 90 29.99 -5.18 -8.72
N ASN A 91 30.24 -5.27 -10.03
CA ASN A 91 31.31 -6.09 -10.58
C ASN A 91 32.60 -5.27 -10.61
N GLY A 92 33.66 -5.79 -10.00
CA GLY A 92 34.92 -5.11 -9.77
C GLY A 92 36.13 -6.05 -9.85
N LYS A 93 37.26 -5.58 -9.30
CA LYS A 93 38.54 -6.31 -9.31
C LYS A 93 38.78 -6.98 -7.94
N PRO A 94 39.37 -8.19 -7.90
CA PRO A 94 39.69 -8.87 -6.65
C PRO A 94 40.81 -8.14 -5.87
N VAL A 95 40.79 -8.29 -4.55
CA VAL A 95 41.80 -7.72 -3.65
C VAL A 95 42.74 -8.83 -3.21
N HIS A 96 44.04 -8.70 -3.55
CA HIS A 96 45.03 -9.70 -3.19
C HIS A 96 45.11 -9.92 -1.68
N GLY A 97 45.05 -11.18 -1.25
CA GLY A 97 45.02 -11.57 0.17
C GLY A 97 43.62 -11.61 0.79
N MET A 98 42.58 -11.13 0.10
CA MET A 98 41.18 -11.37 0.49
C MET A 98 40.65 -12.69 -0.13
N PRO A 99 39.60 -13.30 0.46
CA PRO A 99 39.04 -14.56 -0.05
C PRO A 99 38.41 -14.46 -1.45
N GLY A 100 37.98 -15.60 -1.98
CA GLY A 100 37.24 -15.69 -3.26
C GLY A 100 38.16 -15.73 -4.48
N SER A 101 37.57 -15.59 -5.67
CA SER A 101 38.31 -15.60 -6.94
C SER A 101 39.37 -14.50 -6.95
N GLN A 102 40.55 -14.81 -7.51
CA GLN A 102 41.60 -13.83 -7.81
C GLN A 102 41.62 -13.48 -9.31
N VAL A 103 40.63 -13.96 -10.08
CA VAL A 103 40.42 -13.68 -11.51
C VAL A 103 39.24 -12.71 -11.65
N GLU A 104 39.42 -11.62 -12.41
CA GLU A 104 38.37 -10.64 -12.67
C GLU A 104 37.44 -11.05 -13.83
N PRO A 105 36.17 -10.60 -13.84
CA PRO A 105 35.49 -9.76 -12.85
C PRO A 105 34.98 -10.55 -11.64
N VAL A 106 34.95 -9.89 -10.46
CA VAL A 106 34.36 -10.45 -9.22
C VAL A 106 33.29 -9.51 -8.64
N PRO A 107 32.24 -10.02 -7.98
CA PRO A 107 31.26 -9.19 -7.32
C PRO A 107 31.78 -8.69 -5.98
N VAL A 108 31.60 -7.39 -5.73
CA VAL A 108 31.91 -6.71 -4.47
C VAL A 108 30.59 -6.20 -3.89
N MET A 109 30.30 -6.55 -2.64
CA MET A 109 29.11 -6.04 -1.95
C MET A 109 29.41 -4.64 -1.40
N CYS A 110 28.47 -3.71 -1.52
CA CYS A 110 28.49 -2.44 -0.81
C CYS A 110 27.52 -2.49 0.37
N ILE A 111 27.98 -2.21 1.58
CA ILE A 111 27.12 -1.91 2.73
C ILE A 111 27.18 -0.41 3.02
N TYR A 112 26.02 0.25 2.99
CA TYR A 112 25.88 1.69 3.29
C TYR A 112 25.18 1.90 4.63
N GLY A 113 25.69 2.84 5.43
CA GLY A 113 25.12 3.11 6.75
C GLY A 113 25.74 4.30 7.49
N VAL A 114 25.44 4.41 8.77
CA VAL A 114 25.77 5.60 9.60
C VAL A 114 26.24 5.19 10.99
N THR A 115 27.29 5.85 11.52
CA THR A 115 27.78 5.64 12.90
C THR A 115 26.88 6.33 13.94
N MET A 116 27.06 6.09 15.24
CA MET A 116 26.25 6.77 16.28
C MET A 116 26.45 8.29 16.30
N GLU A 117 27.60 8.77 15.84
CA GLU A 117 27.98 10.19 15.75
C GLU A 117 27.42 10.86 14.49
N GLY A 118 26.83 10.09 13.57
CA GLY A 118 26.23 10.58 12.33
C GLY A 118 27.15 10.59 11.11
N ASN A 119 28.32 9.93 11.16
CA ASN A 119 29.22 9.82 10.02
C ASN A 119 28.68 8.82 8.98
N SER A 120 28.69 9.15 7.69
CA SER A 120 28.28 8.20 6.64
C SER A 120 29.40 7.26 6.20
N VAL A 121 29.05 5.98 6.08
CA VAL A 121 29.97 4.86 5.82
C VAL A 121 29.60 4.17 4.50
N CYS A 122 30.61 3.86 3.68
CA CYS A 122 30.54 2.91 2.57
C CYS A 122 31.58 1.80 2.82
N CYS A 123 31.11 0.58 3.03
CA CYS A 123 31.95 -0.58 3.29
C CYS A 123 31.89 -1.53 2.09
N HIS A 124 33.01 -1.66 1.38
CA HIS A 124 33.22 -2.60 0.28
C HIS A 124 33.61 -3.96 0.87
N VAL A 125 32.76 -4.97 0.68
CA VAL A 125 32.94 -6.31 1.25
C VAL A 125 33.29 -7.31 0.14
N HIS A 126 34.49 -7.89 0.25
CA HIS A 126 35.13 -8.66 -0.80
C HIS A 126 35.12 -10.17 -0.56
N GLY A 127 35.24 -10.92 -1.65
CA GLY A 127 35.47 -12.37 -1.64
C GLY A 127 34.23 -13.24 -1.48
N PHE A 128 33.04 -12.65 -1.48
CA PHE A 128 31.78 -13.38 -1.40
C PHE A 128 31.33 -13.88 -2.78
N THR A 129 31.65 -15.13 -3.10
CA THR A 129 31.39 -15.70 -4.43
C THR A 129 29.95 -16.26 -4.56
N PRO A 130 29.20 -15.92 -5.63
CA PRO A 130 27.87 -16.47 -5.90
C PRO A 130 27.87 -17.99 -6.08
N TYR A 131 26.86 -18.68 -5.54
CA TYR A 131 26.75 -20.14 -5.68
C TYR A 131 25.30 -20.64 -5.67
N PHE A 132 25.12 -21.87 -6.17
CA PHE A 132 23.90 -22.68 -6.06
C PHE A 132 24.26 -24.16 -5.85
N TYR A 133 23.27 -25.05 -5.72
CA TYR A 133 23.51 -26.49 -5.57
C TYR A 133 22.75 -27.33 -6.60
N VAL A 134 23.26 -28.53 -6.88
CA VAL A 134 22.57 -29.62 -7.61
C VAL A 134 22.83 -30.96 -6.92
N TYR A 135 22.00 -31.98 -7.17
CA TYR A 135 22.36 -33.35 -6.78
C TYR A 135 23.62 -33.82 -7.52
N ALA A 136 24.54 -34.44 -6.80
CA ALA A 136 25.66 -35.15 -7.41
C ALA A 136 25.15 -36.43 -8.10
N PRO A 137 25.72 -36.84 -9.25
CA PRO A 137 25.52 -38.17 -9.81
C PRO A 137 25.92 -39.29 -8.85
N GLU A 138 25.34 -40.48 -9.03
CA GLU A 138 25.83 -41.67 -8.32
C GLU A 138 27.25 -42.01 -8.79
N GLY A 139 28.12 -42.36 -7.84
CA GLY A 139 29.54 -42.57 -8.10
C GLY A 139 30.39 -41.30 -8.28
N PHE A 140 29.81 -40.09 -8.23
CA PHE A 140 30.60 -38.85 -8.36
C PHE A 140 31.51 -38.63 -7.14
N GLY A 141 32.83 -38.64 -7.37
CA GLY A 141 33.85 -38.44 -6.33
C GLY A 141 34.68 -37.15 -6.49
N SER A 142 35.65 -37.00 -5.59
CA SER A 142 36.61 -35.88 -5.56
C SER A 142 37.39 -35.71 -6.87
N GLU A 143 37.73 -36.84 -7.48
CA GLU A 143 38.47 -36.99 -8.73
C GLU A 143 37.71 -36.45 -9.95
N ASN A 144 36.38 -36.29 -9.87
CA ASN A 144 35.59 -35.72 -10.96
C ASN A 144 35.45 -34.19 -10.86
N LEU A 145 35.86 -33.55 -9.75
CA LEU A 145 35.52 -32.16 -9.47
C LEU A 145 36.11 -31.15 -10.45
N ASP A 146 37.41 -31.25 -10.75
CA ASP A 146 38.06 -30.27 -11.62
C ASP A 146 37.67 -30.46 -13.09
N ASP A 147 37.48 -31.71 -13.54
CA ASP A 147 36.97 -31.99 -14.89
C ASP A 147 35.52 -31.52 -15.07
N PHE A 148 34.66 -31.75 -14.07
CA PHE A 148 33.29 -31.22 -14.06
C PHE A 148 33.27 -29.68 -14.05
N ARG A 149 34.15 -29.05 -13.25
CA ARG A 149 34.34 -27.59 -13.22
C ARG A 149 34.77 -27.06 -14.58
N LYS A 150 35.80 -27.64 -15.20
CA LYS A 150 36.31 -27.29 -16.54
C LYS A 150 35.23 -27.44 -17.61
N ALA A 151 34.51 -28.56 -17.63
CA ALA A 151 33.47 -28.84 -18.61
C ALA A 151 32.28 -27.86 -18.48
N LEU A 152 31.79 -27.63 -17.26
CA LEU A 152 30.72 -26.66 -17.02
C LEU A 152 31.19 -25.22 -17.31
N ASN A 153 32.45 -24.88 -16.99
CA ASN A 153 33.04 -23.59 -17.31
C ASN A 153 33.04 -23.35 -18.84
N ALA A 154 33.54 -24.30 -19.62
CA ALA A 154 33.56 -24.23 -21.08
C ALA A 154 32.13 -24.13 -21.67
N ALA A 155 31.18 -24.91 -21.14
CA ALA A 155 29.78 -24.88 -21.57
C ALA A 155 29.10 -23.53 -21.26
N VAL A 156 29.32 -22.96 -20.07
CA VAL A 156 28.75 -21.64 -19.70
C VAL A 156 29.38 -20.53 -20.54
N LEU A 157 30.70 -20.58 -20.78
CA LEU A 157 31.38 -19.58 -21.61
C LEU A 157 30.94 -19.64 -23.09
N SER A 158 30.66 -20.82 -23.64
CA SER A 158 30.15 -20.96 -25.02
C SER A 158 28.68 -20.55 -25.17
N ASP A 159 27.89 -20.57 -24.09
CA ASP A 159 26.50 -20.08 -24.05
C ASP A 159 26.41 -18.53 -23.99
N LEU A 160 27.50 -17.84 -23.67
CA LEU A 160 27.54 -16.36 -23.58
C LEU A 160 27.44 -15.70 -24.96
N ARG A 161 26.21 -15.36 -25.36
CA ARG A 161 25.90 -14.55 -26.56
C ARG A 161 26.71 -13.25 -26.69
N SER A 162 27.17 -12.68 -25.57
CA SER A 162 28.20 -11.63 -25.55
C SER A 162 28.96 -11.67 -24.22
N ASN A 163 30.26 -11.37 -24.26
CA ASN A 163 31.14 -11.34 -23.10
C ASN A 163 31.66 -9.94 -22.81
N LYS A 164 30.77 -8.94 -22.72
CA LYS A 164 31.10 -7.52 -22.49
C LYS A 164 31.95 -7.26 -21.23
N GLU A 165 31.95 -8.18 -20.27
CA GLU A 165 32.68 -8.09 -19.00
C GLU A 165 33.99 -8.90 -19.00
N ASN A 166 34.44 -9.40 -20.17
CA ASN A 166 35.69 -10.13 -20.37
C ASN A 166 35.88 -11.34 -19.41
N ILE A 167 34.81 -12.05 -19.09
CA ILE A 167 34.81 -13.20 -18.18
C ILE A 167 35.65 -14.32 -18.80
N SER A 168 36.81 -14.62 -18.20
CA SER A 168 37.66 -15.77 -18.57
C SER A 168 37.33 -17.04 -17.79
N GLU A 169 36.73 -16.92 -16.61
CA GLU A 169 36.28 -18.03 -15.77
C GLU A 169 34.84 -17.77 -15.32
N ALA A 170 33.91 -18.60 -15.78
CA ALA A 170 32.51 -18.56 -15.41
C ALA A 170 32.20 -19.42 -14.17
N VAL A 171 32.89 -20.55 -13.99
CA VAL A 171 32.72 -21.49 -12.86
C VAL A 171 34.02 -21.58 -12.06
N VAL A 172 34.04 -20.90 -10.91
CA VAL A 172 35.25 -20.70 -10.11
C VAL A 172 35.61 -21.96 -9.31
N LEU A 173 34.63 -22.61 -8.71
CA LEU A 173 34.83 -23.73 -7.78
C LEU A 173 33.61 -24.66 -7.78
N VAL A 174 33.85 -25.95 -7.55
CA VAL A 174 32.80 -26.93 -7.23
C VAL A 174 33.23 -27.68 -5.97
N GLU A 175 32.33 -27.77 -4.97
CA GLU A 175 32.54 -28.49 -3.71
C GLU A 175 31.52 -29.64 -3.59
N ILE A 176 31.92 -30.79 -3.05
CA ILE A 176 30.98 -31.82 -2.60
C ILE A 176 30.49 -31.49 -1.19
N THR A 177 29.17 -31.46 -0.97
CA THR A 177 28.58 -31.32 0.36
C THR A 177 27.51 -32.38 0.62
N LYS A 178 27.34 -32.76 1.89
CA LYS A 178 26.26 -33.63 2.35
C LYS A 178 25.21 -32.80 3.10
N LYS A 179 23.94 -32.87 2.66
CA LYS A 179 22.81 -32.07 3.16
C LYS A 179 21.49 -32.85 3.04
N HIS A 180 20.41 -32.32 3.59
CA HIS A 180 19.06 -32.81 3.30
C HIS A 180 18.34 -31.93 2.26
N ASN A 181 17.44 -32.52 1.48
CA ASN A 181 16.40 -31.77 0.75
C ASN A 181 15.33 -31.32 1.77
N ILE A 182 14.86 -30.07 1.71
CA ILE A 182 13.80 -29.58 2.61
C ILE A 182 12.41 -30.19 2.31
N TYR A 183 12.18 -30.63 1.07
CA TYR A 183 10.84 -30.97 0.58
C TYR A 183 10.60 -32.48 0.62
N GLY A 184 9.93 -32.95 1.66
CA GLY A 184 9.62 -34.36 1.94
C GLY A 184 10.50 -34.98 3.03
N TYR A 185 9.96 -35.97 3.73
CA TYR A 185 10.69 -36.84 4.65
C TYR A 185 11.12 -38.13 3.94
N ASP A 186 12.44 -38.26 3.72
CA ASP A 186 13.08 -39.42 3.08
C ASP A 186 13.94 -40.25 4.05
N GLY A 187 13.77 -40.03 5.37
CA GLY A 187 14.68 -40.54 6.40
C GLY A 187 15.75 -39.52 6.81
N GLU A 188 16.68 -39.96 7.66
CA GLU A 188 17.79 -39.15 8.21
C GLU A 188 19.10 -39.29 7.41
N ASP A 189 19.08 -39.95 6.25
CA ASP A 189 20.24 -39.99 5.35
C ASP A 189 20.50 -38.63 4.70
N LEU A 190 21.74 -38.16 4.80
CA LEU A 190 22.23 -37.02 4.01
C LEU A 190 22.42 -37.44 2.55
N LYS A 191 21.99 -36.59 1.61
CA LYS A 191 22.26 -36.75 0.18
C LYS A 191 23.47 -35.92 -0.23
N THR A 192 24.17 -36.39 -1.26
CA THR A 192 25.35 -35.72 -1.83
C THR A 192 24.92 -34.68 -2.84
N PHE A 193 25.43 -33.46 -2.69
CA PHE A 193 25.19 -32.33 -3.59
C PHE A 193 26.53 -31.77 -4.08
N LEU A 194 26.52 -31.25 -5.30
CA LEU A 194 27.57 -30.36 -5.80
C LEU A 194 27.14 -28.92 -5.49
N LYS A 195 27.98 -28.19 -4.78
CA LYS A 195 27.87 -26.73 -4.61
C LYS A 195 28.71 -26.07 -5.69
N ILE A 196 28.07 -25.35 -6.60
CA ILE A 196 28.69 -24.77 -7.79
C ILE A 196 28.80 -23.27 -7.58
N PHE A 197 30.03 -22.76 -7.54
CA PHE A 197 30.32 -21.34 -7.49
C PHE A 197 30.56 -20.79 -8.89
N VAL A 198 29.97 -19.65 -9.18
CA VAL A 198 30.14 -18.94 -10.45
C VAL A 198 30.68 -17.54 -10.21
N ALA A 199 31.42 -16.99 -11.17
CA ALA A 199 32.09 -15.70 -10.98
C ALA A 199 31.10 -14.57 -10.66
N LEU A 200 30.05 -14.41 -11.48
CA LEU A 200 29.04 -13.35 -11.32
C LEU A 200 27.63 -13.93 -11.05
N PRO A 201 26.75 -13.25 -10.27
CA PRO A 201 25.40 -13.75 -9.97
C PRO A 201 24.57 -14.10 -11.20
N ARG A 202 24.73 -13.35 -12.30
CA ARG A 202 24.02 -13.58 -13.57
C ARG A 202 24.34 -14.91 -14.24
N LEU A 203 25.44 -15.58 -13.87
CA LEU A 203 25.86 -16.86 -14.44
C LEU A 203 25.15 -18.07 -13.81
N ILE A 204 24.46 -17.90 -12.68
CA ILE A 204 23.67 -18.99 -12.05
C ILE A 204 22.58 -19.48 -13.02
N ALA A 205 21.91 -18.57 -13.73
CA ALA A 205 20.83 -18.91 -14.65
C ALA A 205 21.26 -19.75 -15.87
N PRO A 206 22.30 -19.38 -16.67
CA PRO A 206 22.79 -20.23 -17.74
C PRO A 206 23.43 -21.53 -17.22
N ALA A 207 24.20 -21.50 -16.14
CA ALA A 207 24.79 -22.72 -15.55
C ALA A 207 23.71 -23.73 -15.15
N LYS A 208 22.66 -23.28 -14.45
CA LYS A 208 21.46 -24.09 -14.14
C LYS A 208 20.82 -24.65 -15.41
N ARG A 209 20.58 -23.80 -16.43
CA ARG A 209 19.91 -24.19 -17.67
C ARG A 209 20.68 -25.25 -18.45
N LEU A 210 22.00 -25.18 -18.46
CA LEU A 210 22.87 -26.16 -19.11
C LEU A 210 22.85 -27.50 -18.35
N LEU A 211 22.96 -27.48 -17.02
CA LEU A 211 22.83 -28.67 -16.17
C LEU A 211 21.47 -29.36 -16.33
N GLU A 212 20.38 -28.61 -16.51
CA GLU A 212 19.03 -29.15 -16.73
C GLU A 212 18.76 -29.62 -18.17
N LYS A 213 19.71 -29.45 -19.11
CA LYS A 213 19.49 -29.73 -20.56
C LYS A 213 20.62 -30.48 -21.27
N SER A 214 21.82 -30.59 -20.69
CA SER A 214 23.00 -31.10 -21.38
C SER A 214 23.92 -31.89 -20.45
N THR A 215 24.45 -32.99 -20.98
CA THR A 215 25.40 -33.85 -20.27
C THR A 215 26.77 -33.18 -20.20
N ILE A 216 27.12 -32.68 -19.01
CA ILE A 216 28.38 -31.96 -18.76
C ILE A 216 29.60 -32.89 -18.79
N LEU A 217 29.46 -34.12 -18.29
CA LEU A 217 30.50 -35.15 -18.31
C LEU A 217 29.92 -36.45 -18.89
N PRO A 218 30.48 -37.03 -19.96
CA PRO A 218 29.95 -38.23 -20.61
C PRO A 218 29.81 -39.45 -19.67
N GLN A 219 30.64 -39.58 -18.63
CA GLN A 219 30.50 -40.68 -17.67
C GLN A 219 29.23 -40.61 -16.78
N PHE A 220 28.51 -39.48 -16.81
CA PHE A 220 27.26 -39.26 -16.05
C PHE A 220 26.09 -38.92 -16.99
N ASP A 221 26.11 -39.46 -18.22
CA ASP A 221 25.02 -39.27 -19.17
C ASP A 221 23.68 -39.81 -18.63
N GLY A 222 22.59 -39.10 -18.96
CA GLY A 222 21.25 -39.38 -18.42
C GLY A 222 21.00 -38.92 -16.96
N HIS A 223 22.00 -38.41 -16.22
CA HIS A 223 21.74 -37.86 -14.87
C HIS A 223 20.97 -36.53 -14.92
N TYR A 224 19.87 -36.46 -14.18
CA TYR A 224 19.04 -35.25 -14.11
C TYR A 224 19.45 -34.32 -12.96
N TYR A 225 20.15 -33.24 -13.28
CA TYR A 225 20.58 -32.22 -12.32
C TYR A 225 19.42 -31.33 -11.82
N LYS A 226 18.68 -31.79 -10.81
CA LYS A 226 17.72 -30.95 -10.09
C LYS A 226 18.47 -29.85 -9.31
N ALA A 227 18.14 -28.59 -9.59
CA ALA A 227 18.76 -27.42 -8.95
C ALA A 227 18.11 -27.02 -7.62
N PHE A 228 18.93 -26.51 -6.70
CA PHE A 228 18.58 -26.05 -5.37
C PHE A 228 19.16 -24.64 -5.14
N GLU A 229 18.35 -23.77 -4.54
CA GLU A 229 18.68 -22.39 -4.16
C GLU A 229 19.18 -21.46 -5.29
N SER A 230 19.01 -21.87 -6.55
CA SER A 230 19.43 -21.13 -7.76
C SER A 230 18.57 -19.90 -8.09
N ASN A 231 17.49 -19.67 -7.34
CA ASN A 231 16.57 -18.53 -7.50
C ASN A 231 16.57 -17.57 -6.29
N ILE A 232 17.67 -17.53 -5.54
CA ILE A 232 17.85 -16.63 -4.38
C ILE A 232 18.62 -15.38 -4.80
N ASP A 233 18.00 -14.22 -4.58
CA ASP A 233 18.54 -12.88 -4.79
C ASP A 233 19.90 -12.72 -4.06
N PHE A 234 20.95 -12.22 -4.73
CA PHE A 234 22.34 -12.33 -4.25
C PHE A 234 22.62 -11.58 -2.94
N ASP A 235 22.00 -10.41 -2.74
CA ASP A 235 22.12 -9.64 -1.49
C ASP A 235 21.46 -10.38 -0.32
N ILE A 236 20.36 -11.10 -0.59
CA ILE A 236 19.72 -11.96 0.41
C ILE A 236 20.59 -13.17 0.71
N ARG A 237 21.28 -13.75 -0.29
CA ARG A 237 22.30 -14.80 -0.08
C ARG A 237 23.42 -14.31 0.85
N PHE A 238 24.01 -13.15 0.55
CA PHE A 238 25.03 -12.51 1.40
C PHE A 238 24.52 -12.24 2.83
N MET A 239 23.31 -11.69 2.98
CA MET A 239 22.68 -11.42 4.28
C MET A 239 22.40 -12.69 5.09
N VAL A 240 21.96 -13.77 4.44
CA VAL A 240 21.78 -15.08 5.07
C VAL A 240 23.12 -15.66 5.49
N ASP A 241 24.16 -15.51 4.66
CA ASP A 241 25.43 -16.18 4.91
C ASP A 241 26.30 -15.53 5.98
N CYS A 242 26.33 -14.20 6.03
CA CYS A 242 27.11 -13.42 7.00
C CYS A 242 26.31 -13.07 8.28
N ASN A 243 25.15 -13.70 8.50
CA ASN A 243 24.23 -13.42 9.61
C ASN A 243 23.79 -11.94 9.72
N ILE A 244 23.73 -11.22 8.60
CA ILE A 244 23.30 -9.82 8.52
C ILE A 244 21.77 -9.75 8.41
N THR A 245 21.11 -9.02 9.31
CA THR A 245 19.67 -8.67 9.18
C THR A 245 19.51 -7.24 8.66
N GLY A 246 18.30 -6.85 8.23
CA GLY A 246 18.07 -5.47 7.76
C GLY A 246 18.09 -4.46 8.89
N CYS A 247 18.57 -3.23 8.64
CA CYS A 247 18.67 -2.16 9.66
C CYS A 247 19.49 -2.58 10.91
N ASN A 248 20.55 -3.34 10.70
CA ASN A 248 21.35 -3.96 11.74
C ASN A 248 22.69 -3.24 11.98
N TRP A 249 23.33 -3.49 13.12
CA TRP A 249 24.67 -2.98 13.40
C TRP A 249 25.74 -3.92 12.85
N ILE A 250 26.65 -3.34 12.08
CA ILE A 250 27.83 -3.99 11.50
C ILE A 250 29.06 -3.39 12.17
N GLU A 251 30.03 -4.24 12.48
CA GLU A 251 31.28 -3.88 13.12
C GLU A 251 32.47 -4.41 12.31
N LEU A 252 33.50 -3.56 12.18
CA LEU A 252 34.74 -3.83 11.45
C LEU A 252 35.90 -3.84 12.48
N PRO A 253 36.38 -5.01 12.93
CA PRO A 253 37.40 -5.10 13.99
C PRO A 253 38.79 -4.59 13.55
N PRO A 254 39.66 -4.20 14.49
CA PRO A 254 41.01 -3.73 14.17
C PRO A 254 41.82 -4.77 13.39
N ASN A 255 42.68 -4.31 12.48
CA ASN A 255 43.52 -5.13 11.59
C ASN A 255 42.72 -6.00 10.58
N THR A 256 41.42 -5.74 10.38
CA THR A 256 40.61 -6.48 9.39
C THR A 256 40.20 -5.68 8.16
N TRP A 257 40.12 -4.35 8.29
CA TRP A 257 39.67 -3.43 7.25
C TRP A 257 40.82 -2.51 6.80
N THR A 258 40.66 -1.87 5.64
CA THR A 258 41.57 -0.82 5.15
C THR A 258 40.77 0.37 4.65
N GLN A 259 41.34 1.58 4.62
CA GLN A 259 40.62 2.79 4.22
C GLN A 259 40.98 3.21 2.79
N ARG A 260 39.96 3.50 1.97
CA ARG A 260 40.16 4.18 0.69
C ARG A 260 40.46 5.66 0.95
N LYS A 261 41.60 6.12 0.47
CA LYS A 261 42.12 7.48 0.58
C LYS A 261 42.78 7.87 -0.76
N PRO A 262 42.94 9.17 -1.07
CA PRO A 262 43.77 9.58 -2.20
C PRO A 262 45.17 8.93 -2.10
N GLY A 263 45.56 8.19 -3.13
CA GLY A 263 46.83 7.44 -3.16
C GLY A 263 46.86 6.04 -2.53
N SER A 264 45.76 5.49 -1.98
CA SER A 264 45.70 4.05 -1.61
C SER A 264 45.45 3.14 -2.82
N GLN A 265 45.60 1.82 -2.65
CA GLN A 265 45.39 0.80 -3.71
C GLN A 265 44.08 1.01 -4.48
N PHE A 266 42.98 1.25 -3.77
CA PHE A 266 41.72 1.72 -4.34
C PHE A 266 41.51 3.18 -3.99
N GLN A 267 41.07 3.98 -4.96
CA GLN A 267 40.67 5.36 -4.73
C GLN A 267 39.21 5.42 -4.23
N PRO A 268 38.81 6.44 -3.44
CA PRO A 268 37.42 6.61 -3.01
C PRO A 268 36.47 6.80 -4.20
N VAL A 269 35.48 5.91 -4.36
CA VAL A 269 34.46 5.97 -5.43
C VAL A 269 33.11 6.46 -4.92
N SER A 270 32.92 6.51 -3.60
CA SER A 270 31.70 7.00 -2.93
C SER A 270 31.83 8.45 -2.47
N ARG A 271 30.71 9.01 -2.00
CA ARG A 271 30.57 10.30 -1.32
C ARG A 271 30.45 10.18 0.20
N CYS A 272 30.59 8.96 0.74
CA CYS A 272 30.62 8.75 2.19
C CYS A 272 31.89 9.35 2.80
N GLN A 273 31.80 9.73 4.08
CA GLN A 273 32.93 10.29 4.82
C GLN A 273 33.96 9.22 5.20
N ILE A 274 33.49 8.00 5.41
CA ILE A 274 34.30 6.81 5.69
C ILE A 274 34.06 5.83 4.55
N GLU A 275 35.10 5.53 3.77
CA GLU A 275 35.07 4.50 2.72
C GLU A 275 36.17 3.47 2.97
N VAL A 276 35.79 2.20 3.08
CA VAL A 276 36.65 1.11 3.59
C VAL A 276 36.46 -0.20 2.82
N ASP A 277 37.49 -1.02 2.81
CA ASP A 277 37.50 -2.38 2.24
C ASP A 277 37.71 -3.43 3.34
N ILE A 278 36.92 -4.52 3.33
CA ILE A 278 37.02 -5.66 4.25
C ILE A 278 36.72 -6.99 3.54
N ALA A 279 37.28 -8.10 4.03
CA ALA A 279 36.89 -9.44 3.61
C ALA A 279 35.56 -9.88 4.26
N PHE A 280 34.68 -10.57 3.52
CA PHE A 280 33.35 -10.96 4.02
C PHE A 280 33.36 -11.81 5.30
N ASN A 281 34.44 -12.56 5.54
CA ASN A 281 34.63 -13.42 6.70
C ASN A 281 35.30 -12.72 7.90
N LYS A 282 35.40 -11.38 7.88
CA LYS A 282 35.98 -10.58 8.97
C LYS A 282 35.04 -9.55 9.60
N LEU A 283 33.96 -9.17 8.91
CA LEU A 283 32.94 -8.30 9.49
C LEU A 283 32.16 -9.04 10.59
N VAL A 284 31.70 -8.30 11.59
CA VAL A 284 30.83 -8.79 12.66
C VAL A 284 29.43 -8.20 12.48
N SER A 285 28.40 -9.02 12.59
CA SER A 285 26.98 -8.63 12.58
C SER A 285 26.40 -8.89 13.97
N HIS A 286 26.01 -7.83 14.67
CA HIS A 286 25.47 -7.92 16.03
C HIS A 286 23.96 -8.18 16.02
N GLU A 287 23.40 -8.94 16.95
CA GLU A 287 21.94 -9.08 17.04
C GLU A 287 21.28 -7.78 17.57
N PRO A 288 20.11 -7.35 17.06
CA PRO A 288 19.46 -6.09 17.44
C PRO A 288 18.73 -6.19 18.79
N GLU A 289 19.50 -6.41 19.84
CA GLU A 289 19.10 -6.42 21.24
C GLU A 289 20.09 -5.64 22.12
N GLY A 290 19.68 -5.26 23.34
CA GLY A 290 20.51 -4.51 24.27
C GLY A 290 21.04 -3.20 23.67
N GLU A 291 22.36 -3.01 23.72
CA GLU A 291 23.07 -1.88 23.12
C GLU A 291 22.79 -1.73 21.61
N TRP A 292 22.70 -2.84 20.88
CA TRP A 292 22.53 -2.85 19.42
C TRP A 292 21.07 -2.72 18.96
N ALA A 293 20.12 -2.62 19.90
CA ALA A 293 18.76 -2.21 19.59
C ALA A 293 18.66 -0.72 19.18
N LYS A 294 19.68 0.10 19.52
CA LYS A 294 19.81 1.53 19.17
C LYS A 294 19.59 1.78 17.67
N VAL A 295 19.21 3.02 17.34
CA VAL A 295 19.00 3.50 15.97
C VAL A 295 19.94 4.70 15.75
N ALA A 296 20.71 4.68 14.65
CA ALA A 296 21.62 5.74 14.27
C ALA A 296 20.88 7.03 13.87
N PRO A 297 21.53 8.21 13.98
CA PRO A 297 20.93 9.50 13.62
C PRO A 297 20.88 9.69 12.09
N PHE A 298 20.04 8.91 11.41
CA PHE A 298 19.81 9.00 9.97
C PHE A 298 19.26 10.38 9.58
N ARG A 299 19.73 10.90 8.44
CA ARG A 299 19.22 12.13 7.82
C ARG A 299 18.07 11.80 6.86
N ILE A 300 16.90 12.37 7.15
CA ILE A 300 15.67 12.17 6.38
C ILE A 300 15.37 13.50 5.67
N LEU A 301 15.55 13.52 4.34
CA LEU A 301 15.15 14.65 3.49
C LEU A 301 13.72 14.41 3.00
N SER A 302 12.81 15.29 3.41
CA SER A 302 11.48 15.42 2.83
C SER A 302 11.44 16.60 1.88
N PHE A 303 10.97 16.41 0.65
CA PHE A 303 10.91 17.46 -0.37
C PHE A 303 9.62 17.40 -1.19
N ASP A 304 9.34 18.49 -1.88
CA ASP A 304 8.15 18.74 -2.71
C ASP A 304 8.51 19.74 -3.82
N ILE A 305 7.86 19.70 -4.99
CA ILE A 305 8.18 20.55 -6.15
C ILE A 305 6.96 21.25 -6.73
N GLU A 306 7.15 22.49 -7.20
CA GLU A 306 6.14 23.25 -7.93
C GLU A 306 6.50 23.43 -9.40
N CYS A 307 5.50 23.34 -10.28
CA CYS A 307 5.67 23.43 -11.73
C CYS A 307 4.65 24.39 -12.37
N ALA A 308 5.10 25.35 -13.19
CA ALA A 308 4.22 26.31 -13.86
C ALA A 308 3.57 25.72 -15.13
N GLY A 309 2.50 24.94 -14.95
CA GLY A 309 1.80 24.26 -16.03
C GLY A 309 0.99 25.16 -16.97
N ARG A 310 0.93 24.78 -18.25
CA ARG A 310 -0.04 25.30 -19.23
C ARG A 310 -1.49 25.03 -18.80
N ARG A 311 -2.33 26.08 -18.79
CA ARG A 311 -3.78 25.97 -18.54
C ARG A 311 -4.41 24.96 -19.50
N GLY A 312 -5.05 23.93 -18.96
CA GLY A 312 -5.65 22.83 -19.74
C GLY A 312 -4.93 21.48 -19.61
N ILE A 313 -3.68 21.48 -19.16
CA ILE A 313 -2.75 20.34 -19.30
C ILE A 313 -2.24 19.93 -17.90
N PHE A 314 -1.70 18.72 -17.75
CA PHE A 314 -0.87 18.37 -16.60
C PHE A 314 0.57 18.82 -16.89
N PRO A 315 1.41 19.16 -15.89
CA PRO A 315 2.80 19.47 -16.15
C PRO A 315 3.50 18.34 -16.93
N GLU A 316 4.13 18.69 -18.04
CA GLU A 316 4.93 17.82 -18.90
C GLU A 316 6.39 18.30 -18.85
N ALA A 317 7.32 17.48 -18.37
CA ALA A 317 8.69 17.92 -18.04
C ALA A 317 9.50 18.47 -19.24
N ASN A 318 9.13 18.13 -20.47
CA ASN A 318 9.70 18.68 -21.71
C ASN A 318 9.15 20.06 -22.10
N MET A 319 8.16 20.60 -21.37
CA MET A 319 7.46 21.84 -21.71
C MET A 319 7.40 22.79 -20.51
N ASP A 320 6.75 22.36 -19.42
CA ASP A 320 6.48 23.21 -18.26
C ASP A 320 7.69 23.22 -17.31
N PRO A 321 8.08 24.37 -16.73
CA PRO A 321 9.25 24.49 -15.85
C PRO A 321 8.95 24.13 -14.40
N VAL A 322 9.94 23.56 -13.72
CA VAL A 322 10.01 23.54 -12.25
C VAL A 322 10.34 24.95 -11.78
N ILE A 323 9.56 25.45 -10.82
CA ILE A 323 9.63 26.84 -10.36
C ILE A 323 9.97 26.96 -8.87
N GLN A 324 9.67 25.95 -8.04
CA GLN A 324 10.10 25.91 -6.64
C GLN A 324 10.41 24.46 -6.23
N ILE A 325 11.35 24.30 -5.28
CA ILE A 325 11.64 23.01 -4.62
C ILE A 325 11.85 23.27 -3.12
N ALA A 326 10.91 22.82 -2.29
CA ALA A 326 10.98 22.95 -0.84
C ALA A 326 11.69 21.74 -0.21
N ASN A 327 12.51 21.96 0.83
CA ASN A 327 13.24 20.89 1.50
C ASN A 327 13.19 21.04 3.03
N MET A 328 12.86 19.95 3.70
CA MET A 328 12.86 19.79 5.16
C MET A 328 13.76 18.61 5.53
N VAL A 329 14.88 18.85 6.21
CA VAL A 329 15.80 17.78 6.65
C VAL A 329 15.65 17.56 8.15
N LEU A 330 15.21 16.35 8.51
CA LEU A 330 15.06 15.89 9.88
C LEU A 330 16.20 14.93 10.23
N LEU A 331 16.71 15.01 11.47
CA LEU A 331 17.59 13.99 12.03
C LEU A 331 16.75 13.00 12.84
N GLN A 332 16.91 11.70 12.58
CA GLN A 332 16.11 10.67 13.24
C GLN A 332 16.23 10.76 14.78
N GLY A 333 15.09 10.90 15.46
CA GLY A 333 15.00 11.10 16.91
C GLY A 333 14.73 12.55 17.34
N GLN A 334 14.98 13.54 16.49
CA GLN A 334 14.58 14.93 16.73
C GLN A 334 13.09 15.15 16.40
N GLN A 335 12.48 16.20 16.98
CA GLN A 335 11.07 16.55 16.74
C GLN A 335 10.89 17.53 15.56
N GLU A 336 11.89 18.34 15.26
CA GLU A 336 11.82 19.40 14.25
C GLU A 336 12.96 19.33 13.23
N PRO A 337 12.73 19.67 11.95
CA PRO A 337 13.78 19.68 10.93
C PRO A 337 14.78 20.81 11.16
N PHE A 338 16.07 20.48 11.06
CA PHE A 338 17.20 21.39 11.33
C PHE A 338 17.66 22.17 10.09
N ILE A 339 17.35 21.68 8.89
CA ILE A 339 17.44 22.44 7.64
C ILE A 339 16.02 22.61 7.11
N ARG A 340 15.67 23.87 6.79
CA ARG A 340 14.44 24.27 6.12
C ARG A 340 14.82 25.28 5.05
N ASN A 341 14.70 24.91 3.79
CA ASN A 341 15.03 25.81 2.69
C ASN A 341 14.03 25.67 1.55
N ILE A 342 14.02 26.66 0.66
CA ILE A 342 13.29 26.57 -0.61
C ILE A 342 14.12 27.19 -1.73
N PHE A 343 14.28 26.42 -2.79
CA PHE A 343 14.86 26.85 -4.06
C PHE A 343 13.73 27.45 -4.89
N THR A 344 13.95 28.62 -5.49
CA THR A 344 12.91 29.39 -6.18
C THR A 344 13.41 29.96 -7.50
N LEU A 345 12.61 29.86 -8.56
CA LEU A 345 12.83 30.55 -9.81
C LEU A 345 12.28 31.97 -9.70
N LYS A 346 13.14 32.96 -9.97
CA LYS A 346 12.96 34.39 -9.69
C LYS A 346 12.90 34.74 -8.21
N GLN A 347 13.09 36.02 -7.91
CA GLN A 347 13.15 36.57 -6.56
C GLN A 347 11.85 36.28 -5.78
N CYS A 348 12.01 35.69 -4.59
CA CYS A 348 10.94 35.42 -3.62
C CYS A 348 11.15 36.26 -2.36
N ALA A 349 10.07 36.79 -1.78
CA ALA A 349 10.16 37.56 -0.54
C ALA A 349 10.55 36.66 0.66
N PRO A 350 11.27 37.18 1.69
CA PRO A 350 11.77 36.36 2.81
C PRO A 350 10.69 35.64 3.63
N ILE A 351 11.05 34.48 4.17
CA ILE A 351 10.21 33.66 5.06
C ILE A 351 10.97 33.42 6.37
N VAL A 352 10.32 33.73 7.50
CA VAL A 352 10.95 33.62 8.83
C VAL A 352 11.29 32.17 9.15
N GLY A 353 12.55 31.92 9.54
CA GLY A 353 13.03 30.57 9.88
C GLY A 353 13.34 29.65 8.69
N ILE A 354 13.25 30.14 7.45
CA ILE A 354 13.50 29.37 6.23
C ILE A 354 14.59 30.04 5.39
N GLN A 355 15.54 29.26 4.86
CA GLN A 355 16.50 29.75 3.89
C GLN A 355 15.86 29.80 2.48
N VAL A 356 15.45 30.98 2.03
CA VAL A 356 14.99 31.21 0.65
C VAL A 356 16.22 31.38 -0.25
N ILE A 357 16.27 30.64 -1.35
CA ILE A 357 17.35 30.70 -2.35
C ILE A 357 16.71 30.93 -3.72
N SER A 358 17.00 32.07 -4.36
CA SER A 358 16.41 32.45 -5.64
C SER A 358 17.42 32.40 -6.79
N PHE A 359 16.97 31.95 -7.97
CA PHE A 359 17.77 31.78 -9.17
C PHE A 359 17.08 32.45 -10.36
N ASP A 360 17.84 32.97 -11.32
CA ASP A 360 17.27 33.56 -12.54
C ASP A 360 16.96 32.53 -13.63
N ARG A 361 17.65 31.37 -13.62
CA ARG A 361 17.49 30.30 -14.61
C ARG A 361 17.25 28.95 -13.93
N GLU A 362 16.30 28.18 -14.47
CA GLU A 362 15.90 26.87 -13.94
C GLU A 362 17.05 25.86 -13.89
N GLN A 363 17.93 25.88 -14.90
CA GLN A 363 19.12 25.03 -14.98
C GLN A 363 20.06 25.21 -13.76
N GLU A 364 20.23 26.45 -13.28
CA GLU A 364 21.06 26.77 -12.11
C GLU A 364 20.39 26.31 -10.82
N MET A 365 19.07 26.48 -10.71
CA MET A 365 18.27 26.01 -9.58
C MET A 365 18.34 24.48 -9.43
N LEU A 366 18.19 23.75 -10.54
CA LEU A 366 18.24 22.28 -10.56
C LEU A 366 19.65 21.77 -10.18
N GLU A 367 20.70 22.30 -10.80
CA GLU A 367 22.08 21.87 -10.48
C GLU A 367 22.46 22.19 -9.03
N LYS A 368 22.03 23.35 -8.49
CA LYS A 368 22.27 23.71 -7.08
C LYS A 368 21.45 22.86 -6.11
N TRP A 369 20.24 22.41 -6.48
CA TRP A 369 19.49 21.44 -5.68
C TRP A 369 20.16 20.07 -5.65
N ALA A 370 20.66 19.59 -6.80
CA ALA A 370 21.44 18.34 -6.86
C ALA A 370 22.76 18.45 -6.06
N GLU A 371 23.38 19.63 -6.02
CA GLU A 371 24.53 19.91 -5.14
C GLU A 371 24.15 19.88 -3.66
N PHE A 372 23.02 20.49 -3.28
CA PHE A 372 22.47 20.45 -1.91
C PHE A 372 22.20 19.02 -1.45
N VAL A 373 21.61 18.15 -2.28
CA VAL A 373 21.43 16.72 -1.98
C VAL A 373 22.77 16.03 -1.74
N ARG A 374 23.83 16.40 -2.48
CA ARG A 374 25.19 15.87 -2.30
C ARG A 374 25.88 16.39 -1.02
N GLU A 375 25.71 17.66 -0.64
CA GLU A 375 26.33 18.24 0.57
C GLU A 375 25.60 17.86 1.88
N VAL A 376 24.27 17.71 1.84
CA VAL A 376 23.48 17.20 2.99
C VAL A 376 23.67 15.71 3.23
N ASP A 377 23.93 14.95 2.16
CA ASP A 377 24.09 13.49 2.18
C ASP A 377 22.95 12.75 2.93
N PRO A 378 21.68 12.90 2.51
CA PRO A 378 20.55 12.24 3.19
C PRO A 378 20.60 10.71 3.05
N ASP A 379 20.23 10.00 4.11
CA ASP A 379 20.13 8.54 4.13
C ASP A 379 18.79 8.05 3.57
N LEU A 380 17.73 8.83 3.81
CA LEU A 380 16.40 8.60 3.26
C LEU A 380 15.87 9.82 2.54
N PHE A 381 15.28 9.58 1.37
CA PHE A 381 14.35 10.51 0.74
C PHE A 381 12.92 10.16 1.18
N THR A 382 12.11 11.15 1.50
CA THR A 382 10.67 11.01 1.74
C THR A 382 9.93 12.23 1.18
N GLY A 383 8.61 12.22 1.30
CA GLY A 383 7.71 13.11 0.57
C GLY A 383 6.42 12.35 0.23
N TYR A 384 5.67 12.83 -0.76
CA TYR A 384 4.39 12.23 -1.14
C TYR A 384 4.29 12.06 -2.66
N ASN A 385 4.29 10.82 -3.16
CA ASN A 385 4.31 10.48 -4.59
C ASN A 385 5.66 10.71 -5.32
N ILE A 386 6.73 11.02 -4.57
CA ILE A 386 8.09 11.33 -5.07
C ILE A 386 8.66 10.30 -6.06
N ASN A 387 8.27 9.03 -5.94
CA ASN A 387 8.78 7.98 -6.84
C ASN A 387 8.11 8.02 -8.22
N ASN A 388 6.84 8.44 -8.29
CA ASN A 388 6.04 8.41 -9.52
C ASN A 388 5.93 9.77 -10.21
N PHE A 389 6.01 10.87 -9.45
CA PHE A 389 5.98 12.24 -9.96
C PHE A 389 7.34 12.92 -9.83
N ASP A 390 7.75 13.31 -8.62
CA ASP A 390 8.78 14.34 -8.41
C ASP A 390 10.16 13.96 -8.96
N PHE A 391 10.71 12.80 -8.58
CA PHE A 391 12.00 12.34 -9.12
C PHE A 391 11.96 12.11 -10.64
N PRO A 392 10.96 11.39 -11.20
CA PRO A 392 10.79 11.31 -12.65
C PRO A 392 10.65 12.66 -13.35
N TYR A 393 9.97 13.63 -12.75
CA TYR A 393 9.77 14.95 -13.34
C TYR A 393 11.09 15.74 -13.37
N LEU A 394 11.76 15.84 -12.22
CA LEU A 394 13.06 16.49 -12.06
C LEU A 394 14.12 15.92 -13.00
N ILE A 395 14.24 14.59 -13.08
CA ILE A 395 15.23 13.92 -13.95
C ILE A 395 14.94 14.19 -15.44
N ASN A 396 13.68 14.06 -15.87
CA ASN A 396 13.31 14.35 -17.26
C ASN A 396 13.48 15.83 -17.61
N ARG A 397 13.17 16.74 -16.68
CA ARG A 397 13.35 18.19 -16.86
C ARG A 397 14.83 18.55 -16.97
N ALA A 398 15.65 18.00 -16.09
CA ALA A 398 17.10 18.17 -16.10
C ALA A 398 17.74 17.66 -17.40
N ASN A 399 17.31 16.48 -17.88
CA ASN A 399 17.75 15.92 -19.17
C ASN A 399 17.33 16.82 -20.36
N HIS A 400 16.09 17.30 -20.38
CA HIS A 400 15.59 18.23 -21.41
C HIS A 400 16.41 19.54 -21.45
N LEU A 401 16.70 20.11 -20.28
CA LEU A 401 17.52 21.33 -20.12
C LEU A 401 19.04 21.08 -20.25
N LYS A 402 19.46 19.83 -20.47
CA LYS A 402 20.87 19.40 -20.57
C LYS A 402 21.71 19.79 -19.34
N CYS A 403 21.13 19.64 -18.16
CA CYS A 403 21.86 19.72 -16.89
C CYS A 403 22.90 18.57 -16.86
N LYS A 404 24.17 18.91 -16.68
CA LYS A 404 25.30 17.98 -16.83
C LYS A 404 25.49 17.09 -15.60
N TYR A 405 25.12 17.59 -14.43
CA TYR A 405 25.46 17.00 -13.14
C TYR A 405 24.25 16.69 -12.25
N PHE A 406 23.04 16.96 -12.72
CA PHE A 406 21.80 16.72 -11.97
C PHE A 406 21.59 15.24 -11.63
N THR A 407 21.79 14.35 -12.60
CA THR A 407 21.48 12.91 -12.49
C THR A 407 22.45 12.11 -11.62
N PHE A 408 23.34 12.76 -10.86
CA PHE A 408 24.26 12.12 -9.91
C PHE A 408 23.79 12.38 -8.47
N LEU A 409 22.71 11.71 -8.06
CA LEU A 409 22.02 11.89 -6.77
C LEU A 409 22.36 10.82 -5.72
N GLY A 410 22.81 9.63 -6.13
CA GLY A 410 23.28 8.56 -5.24
C GLY A 410 24.59 8.91 -4.50
N ARG A 411 25.09 7.97 -3.69
CA ARG A 411 26.40 8.10 -3.00
C ARG A 411 27.58 7.69 -3.88
N MET A 412 27.38 6.86 -4.91
CA MET A 412 28.45 6.51 -5.86
C MET A 412 28.72 7.68 -6.84
N ARG A 413 29.98 8.06 -7.03
CA ARG A 413 30.32 9.30 -7.77
C ARG A 413 30.01 9.23 -9.26
N ALA A 414 30.27 8.10 -9.90
CA ALA A 414 30.17 7.91 -11.35
C ALA A 414 28.83 7.30 -11.82
N VAL A 415 27.96 6.88 -10.90
CA VAL A 415 26.67 6.26 -11.25
C VAL A 415 25.60 7.32 -11.46
N ARG A 416 24.83 7.19 -12.54
CA ARG A 416 23.66 8.03 -12.83
C ARG A 416 22.40 7.41 -12.26
N SER A 417 21.56 8.23 -11.65
CA SER A 417 20.17 7.91 -11.28
C SER A 417 19.30 7.88 -12.54
N VAL A 418 18.75 6.70 -12.86
CA VAL A 418 17.97 6.41 -14.07
C VAL A 418 16.58 5.93 -13.67
N ILE A 419 15.55 6.38 -14.39
CA ILE A 419 14.15 5.98 -14.19
C ILE A 419 13.94 4.59 -14.80
N LYS A 420 13.34 3.67 -14.04
CA LYS A 420 12.95 2.32 -14.48
C LYS A 420 11.50 2.07 -14.07
N ASP A 421 10.65 1.65 -15.01
CA ASP A 421 9.27 1.28 -14.70
C ASP A 421 9.21 -0.12 -14.05
N HIS A 422 8.38 -0.27 -13.02
CA HIS A 422 8.29 -1.50 -12.21
C HIS A 422 6.84 -1.82 -11.83
N VAL A 423 6.32 -2.93 -12.37
CA VAL A 423 4.94 -3.37 -12.16
C VAL A 423 4.83 -4.27 -10.91
N ILE A 424 4.10 -3.82 -9.90
CA ILE A 424 3.74 -4.64 -8.72
C ILE A 424 2.33 -5.19 -8.91
N GLN A 425 2.19 -6.51 -8.95
CA GLN A 425 0.87 -7.17 -9.03
C GLN A 425 0.67 -8.18 -7.90
N SER A 426 -0.42 -8.02 -7.14
CA SER A 426 -0.88 -9.03 -6.17
C SER A 426 -2.40 -8.98 -5.95
N LYS A 427 -2.99 -10.10 -5.52
CA LYS A 427 -4.41 -10.18 -5.13
C LYS A 427 -4.78 -9.23 -3.97
N GLN A 428 -3.80 -8.72 -3.21
CA GLN A 428 -4.02 -7.83 -2.06
C GLN A 428 -3.88 -6.33 -2.40
N MET A 429 -2.97 -5.97 -3.31
CA MET A 429 -2.65 -4.56 -3.64
C MET A 429 -3.18 -4.11 -5.02
N GLY A 430 -3.65 -5.04 -5.84
CA GLY A 430 -3.96 -4.82 -7.26
C GLY A 430 -2.75 -5.02 -8.17
N ARG A 431 -2.90 -4.68 -9.47
CA ARG A 431 -1.78 -4.33 -10.36
C ARG A 431 -1.55 -2.83 -10.23
N ARG A 432 -0.29 -2.42 -10.08
CA ARG A 432 0.16 -1.04 -9.99
C ARG A 432 1.46 -0.89 -10.77
N GLU A 433 1.61 0.26 -11.40
CA GLU A 433 2.74 0.60 -12.24
C GLU A 433 3.43 1.76 -11.54
N ASN A 434 4.57 1.47 -10.92
CA ASN A 434 5.36 2.44 -10.17
C ASN A 434 6.66 2.70 -10.93
N LYS A 435 7.24 3.88 -10.74
CA LYS A 435 8.60 4.17 -11.15
C LYS A 435 9.57 3.91 -10.01
N TYR A 436 10.75 3.43 -10.37
CA TYR A 436 11.91 3.28 -9.50
C TYR A 436 13.05 4.13 -10.07
N VAL A 437 13.85 4.70 -9.18
CA VAL A 437 15.07 5.43 -9.52
C VAL A 437 16.16 4.92 -8.60
N ASN A 438 17.34 4.61 -9.16
CA ASN A 438 18.49 4.17 -8.38
C ASN A 438 19.19 5.36 -7.69
N PHE A 439 19.51 5.18 -6.41
CA PHE A 439 20.10 6.18 -5.53
C PHE A 439 21.16 5.55 -4.60
N GLU A 440 22.05 4.75 -5.18
CA GLU A 440 23.03 3.87 -4.54
C GLU A 440 23.48 4.36 -3.15
N GLY A 441 23.02 3.71 -2.08
CA GLY A 441 23.31 4.04 -0.69
C GLY A 441 22.31 4.99 -0.01
N ARG A 442 21.16 5.29 -0.64
CA ARG A 442 20.08 6.12 -0.10
C ARG A 442 18.73 5.45 -0.39
N THR A 443 17.89 5.24 0.62
CA THR A 443 16.56 4.66 0.40
C THR A 443 15.51 5.73 0.08
N SER A 444 14.75 5.54 -1.00
CA SER A 444 13.49 6.26 -1.20
C SER A 444 12.36 5.63 -0.37
N PHE A 445 11.76 6.41 0.52
CA PHE A 445 10.68 6.05 1.43
C PHE A 445 9.45 6.95 1.20
N ASP A 446 8.82 6.78 0.04
CA ASP A 446 7.61 7.50 -0.38
C ASP A 446 6.41 7.14 0.52
N LEU A 447 5.88 8.15 1.23
CA LEU A 447 4.80 7.97 2.19
C LEU A 447 3.49 7.53 1.54
N LEU A 448 3.26 7.88 0.26
CA LEU A 448 2.06 7.46 -0.45
C LEU A 448 2.04 5.93 -0.63
N LEU A 449 3.20 5.31 -0.91
CA LEU A 449 3.33 3.86 -1.02
C LEU A 449 3.09 3.15 0.32
N VAL A 450 3.64 3.68 1.41
CA VAL A 450 3.40 3.20 2.78
C VAL A 450 1.91 3.22 3.11
N LEU A 451 1.26 4.37 2.91
CA LEU A 451 -0.16 4.57 3.21
C LEU A 451 -1.05 3.66 2.37
N LEU A 452 -0.77 3.50 1.07
CA LEU A 452 -1.53 2.65 0.16
C LEU A 452 -1.37 1.15 0.43
N ARG A 453 -0.32 0.73 1.14
CA ARG A 453 -0.10 -0.66 1.54
C ARG A 453 -0.71 -0.98 2.91
N ASP A 454 -0.38 -0.17 3.90
CA ASP A 454 -0.62 -0.52 5.31
C ASP A 454 -1.99 0.00 5.79
N TYR A 455 -2.50 1.08 5.17
CA TYR A 455 -3.80 1.64 5.48
C TYR A 455 -4.79 1.41 4.33
N LYS A 456 -6.08 1.43 4.68
CA LYS A 456 -7.17 1.35 3.72
C LYS A 456 -8.06 2.57 3.95
N LEU A 457 -7.89 3.62 3.14
CA LEU A 457 -8.59 4.92 3.26
C LEU A 457 -9.62 5.17 2.14
N ARG A 458 -10.40 6.27 2.24
CA ARG A 458 -11.37 6.73 1.20
C ARG A 458 -10.72 7.61 0.13
N SER A 459 -9.77 8.44 0.53
CA SER A 459 -8.91 9.25 -0.33
C SER A 459 -7.46 9.07 0.14
N TYR A 460 -6.51 9.25 -0.79
CA TYR A 460 -5.07 9.27 -0.54
C TYR A 460 -4.44 10.55 -1.13
N THR A 461 -5.17 11.67 -1.06
CA THR A 461 -4.57 13.00 -1.22
C THR A 461 -3.79 13.34 0.06
N LEU A 462 -2.69 14.09 -0.05
CA LEU A 462 -1.90 14.53 1.11
C LEU A 462 -2.78 15.28 2.14
N ASN A 463 -3.74 16.08 1.67
CA ASN A 463 -4.73 16.72 2.53
C ASN A 463 -5.61 15.70 3.29
N ALA A 464 -6.25 14.73 2.60
CA ALA A 464 -7.18 13.82 3.26
C ALA A 464 -6.50 12.94 4.31
N VAL A 465 -5.25 12.52 4.06
CA VAL A 465 -4.49 11.74 5.04
C VAL A 465 -3.96 12.61 6.19
N SER A 466 -3.58 13.86 5.92
CA SER A 466 -3.21 14.83 6.97
C SER A 466 -4.38 15.13 7.88
N TYR A 467 -5.58 15.34 7.33
CA TYR A 467 -6.78 15.55 8.14
C TYR A 467 -7.13 14.28 8.95
N HIS A 468 -7.05 13.09 8.33
CA HIS A 468 -7.33 11.83 9.01
C HIS A 468 -6.39 11.54 10.21
N PHE A 469 -5.08 11.79 10.08
CA PHE A 469 -4.09 11.40 11.10
C PHE A 469 -3.57 12.54 11.98
N LEU A 470 -3.54 13.78 11.48
CA LEU A 470 -3.06 14.97 12.19
C LEU A 470 -4.19 15.92 12.62
N GLN A 471 -5.39 15.80 12.04
CA GLN A 471 -6.49 16.79 12.11
C GLN A 471 -6.13 18.15 11.47
N GLU A 472 -5.05 18.22 10.68
CA GLU A 472 -4.67 19.38 9.88
C GLU A 472 -5.24 19.28 8.46
N GLN A 473 -5.91 20.33 8.01
CA GLN A 473 -6.21 20.55 6.58
C GLN A 473 -5.16 21.48 5.98
N LYS A 474 -5.01 21.47 4.65
CA LYS A 474 -4.29 22.52 3.92
C LYS A 474 -5.23 23.29 2.99
N GLU A 475 -4.84 24.52 2.65
CA GLU A 475 -5.31 25.10 1.39
C GLU A 475 -4.87 24.19 0.23
N ASP A 476 -5.72 24.06 -0.77
CA ASP A 476 -5.50 23.23 -1.96
C ASP A 476 -5.49 24.16 -3.18
N VAL A 477 -4.32 24.64 -3.57
CA VAL A 477 -4.18 25.56 -4.71
C VAL A 477 -4.31 24.78 -6.02
N HIS A 478 -5.23 25.20 -6.89
CA HIS A 478 -5.41 24.53 -8.17
C HIS A 478 -4.23 24.80 -9.11
N HIS A 479 -3.71 23.77 -9.76
CA HIS A 479 -2.54 23.83 -10.66
C HIS A 479 -2.60 24.93 -11.75
N SER A 480 -3.79 25.36 -12.17
CA SER A 480 -3.94 26.46 -13.14
C SER A 480 -3.62 27.86 -12.57
N ILE A 481 -3.65 28.04 -11.25
CA ILE A 481 -3.42 29.31 -10.53
C ILE A 481 -1.94 29.47 -10.17
N ILE A 482 -1.21 28.36 -10.05
CA ILE A 482 0.23 28.31 -9.69
C ILE A 482 1.07 29.13 -10.68
N THR A 483 0.79 29.01 -11.98
CA THR A 483 1.42 29.80 -13.04
C THR A 483 1.16 31.30 -12.89
N ASP A 484 -0.05 31.71 -12.49
CA ASP A 484 -0.40 33.12 -12.28
C ASP A 484 0.29 33.69 -11.02
N LEU A 485 0.35 32.92 -9.92
CA LEU A 485 1.07 33.27 -8.70
C LEU A 485 2.58 33.41 -8.92
N GLN A 486 3.16 32.54 -9.75
CA GLN A 486 4.57 32.59 -10.11
C GLN A 486 4.92 33.82 -10.94
N ASN A 487 4.06 34.18 -11.91
CA ASN A 487 4.23 35.33 -12.80
C ASN A 487 3.91 36.68 -12.14
N GLY A 488 3.35 36.67 -10.92
CA GLY A 488 3.10 37.86 -10.11
C GLY A 488 4.34 38.42 -9.40
N SER A 489 4.14 38.87 -8.16
CA SER A 489 5.19 39.47 -7.32
C SER A 489 6.06 38.45 -6.59
N ASP A 490 7.12 38.94 -5.96
CA ASP A 490 7.91 38.19 -4.98
C ASP A 490 7.06 37.77 -3.75
N VAL A 491 5.99 38.52 -3.45
CA VAL A 491 4.99 38.19 -2.42
C VAL A 491 4.06 37.05 -2.86
N THR A 492 3.57 37.01 -4.11
CA THR A 492 2.76 35.86 -4.59
C THR A 492 3.61 34.60 -4.71
N ARG A 493 4.88 34.72 -5.14
CA ARG A 493 5.86 33.62 -5.07
C ARG A 493 6.14 33.17 -3.63
N ARG A 494 6.13 34.09 -2.66
CA ARG A 494 6.23 33.75 -1.23
C ARG A 494 5.01 32.99 -0.69
N ARG A 495 3.78 33.29 -1.15
CA ARG A 495 2.60 32.48 -0.80
C ARG A 495 2.75 31.04 -1.32
N LEU A 496 3.14 30.90 -2.58
CA LEU A 496 3.42 29.58 -3.19
C LEU A 496 4.53 28.84 -2.44
N ALA A 497 5.58 29.56 -2.03
CA ALA A 497 6.68 28.98 -1.25
C ALA A 497 6.22 28.45 0.12
N VAL A 498 5.32 29.16 0.82
CA VAL A 498 4.74 28.68 2.09
C VAL A 498 3.84 27.45 1.86
N TYR A 499 3.13 27.36 0.74
CA TYR A 499 2.35 26.17 0.35
C TYR A 499 3.27 24.95 0.14
N CYS A 500 4.27 25.05 -0.75
CA CYS A 500 5.22 23.96 -1.02
C CYS A 500 6.04 23.57 0.23
N LEU A 501 6.39 24.52 1.10
CA LEU A 501 7.03 24.23 2.41
C LEU A 501 6.10 23.47 3.37
N LYS A 502 4.77 23.70 3.34
CA LYS A 502 3.79 22.93 4.12
C LYS A 502 3.69 21.51 3.58
N ASP A 503 3.63 21.33 2.26
CA ASP A 503 3.56 20.01 1.62
C ASP A 503 4.86 19.20 1.78
N ALA A 504 6.04 19.83 1.72
CA ALA A 504 7.30 19.17 2.08
C ALA A 504 7.37 18.75 3.58
N TYR A 505 6.65 19.43 4.48
CA TYR A 505 6.70 19.16 5.93
C TYR A 505 5.64 18.16 6.42
N LEU A 506 4.44 18.13 5.82
CA LEU A 506 3.36 17.19 6.21
C LEU A 506 3.79 15.71 6.18
N PRO A 507 4.57 15.21 5.20
CA PRO A 507 5.10 13.84 5.20
C PRO A 507 5.98 13.51 6.41
N LEU A 508 6.81 14.44 6.90
CA LEU A 508 7.60 14.21 8.13
C LEU A 508 6.70 14.10 9.37
N LYS A 509 5.69 14.98 9.48
CA LYS A 509 4.71 14.94 10.58
C LYS A 509 3.91 13.62 10.56
N LEU A 510 3.50 13.18 9.39
CA LEU A 510 2.84 11.88 9.20
C LEU A 510 3.78 10.71 9.51
N LEU A 511 5.03 10.73 9.04
CA LEU A 511 6.04 9.69 9.32
C LEU A 511 6.27 9.51 10.83
N GLY A 512 6.39 10.63 11.57
CA GLY A 512 6.51 10.62 13.04
C GLY A 512 5.24 10.21 13.77
N LYS A 513 4.05 10.58 13.25
CA LYS A 513 2.74 10.18 13.81
C LYS A 513 2.44 8.70 13.62
N LEU A 514 2.77 8.15 12.45
CA LEU A 514 2.51 6.77 12.04
C LEU A 514 3.65 5.81 12.38
N MET A 515 4.80 6.33 12.82
CA MET A 515 6.01 5.57 13.20
C MET A 515 6.57 4.68 12.09
N SER A 516 6.23 4.94 10.82
CA SER A 516 6.41 3.98 9.73
C SER A 516 7.88 3.58 9.55
N LEU A 517 8.82 4.51 9.73
CA LEU A 517 10.27 4.23 9.70
C LEU A 517 10.66 3.13 10.69
N ILE A 518 10.30 3.30 11.97
CA ILE A 518 10.61 2.36 13.06
C ILE A 518 9.93 1.00 12.84
N ASN A 519 8.64 1.03 12.47
CA ASN A 519 7.88 -0.18 12.19
C ASN A 519 8.48 -1.00 11.03
N TYR A 520 9.10 -0.33 10.04
CA TYR A 520 9.79 -0.99 8.93
C TYR A 520 11.21 -1.42 9.30
N MET A 521 11.94 -0.66 10.14
CA MET A 521 13.25 -1.09 10.67
C MET A 521 13.13 -2.40 11.47
N GLU A 522 12.16 -2.48 12.39
CA GLU A 522 11.91 -3.70 13.16
C GLU A 522 11.42 -4.86 12.28
N MET A 523 10.63 -4.58 11.24
CA MET A 523 10.27 -5.58 10.22
C MET A 523 11.51 -6.09 9.45
N ALA A 524 12.46 -5.23 9.11
CA ALA A 524 13.69 -5.58 8.39
C ALA A 524 14.64 -6.42 9.26
N ARG A 525 14.77 -6.06 10.55
CA ARG A 525 15.46 -6.82 11.59
C ARG A 525 14.85 -8.22 11.76
N VAL A 526 13.54 -8.30 12.04
CA VAL A 526 12.80 -9.55 12.29
C VAL A 526 12.76 -10.50 11.09
N THR A 527 12.73 -9.98 9.86
CA THR A 527 12.61 -10.80 8.64
C THR A 527 13.92 -10.98 7.87
N GLY A 528 14.99 -10.29 8.26
CA GLY A 528 16.32 -10.45 7.68
C GLY A 528 16.43 -10.04 6.21
N VAL A 529 15.62 -9.08 5.75
CA VAL A 529 15.63 -8.55 4.36
C VAL A 529 16.02 -7.07 4.35
N THR A 530 16.44 -6.53 3.21
CA THR A 530 16.78 -5.10 3.08
C THR A 530 15.59 -4.19 3.36
N PHE A 531 15.85 -2.98 3.87
CA PHE A 531 14.80 -2.01 4.21
C PHE A 531 13.97 -1.59 2.98
N SER A 532 14.62 -1.37 1.83
CA SER A 532 13.98 -1.08 0.55
C SER A 532 13.07 -2.21 0.04
N SER A 533 13.45 -3.48 0.26
CA SER A 533 12.60 -4.64 -0.09
C SER A 533 11.23 -4.62 0.61
N LEU A 534 11.10 -3.93 1.74
CA LEU A 534 9.82 -3.80 2.45
C LEU A 534 8.82 -2.87 1.76
N LEU A 535 9.25 -2.05 0.79
CA LEU A 535 8.34 -1.24 -0.03
C LEU A 535 8.10 -1.87 -1.42
N THR A 536 9.15 -2.45 -2.02
CA THR A 536 9.13 -2.92 -3.41
C THR A 536 8.70 -4.38 -3.58
N ARG A 537 8.85 -5.24 -2.56
CA ARG A 537 8.56 -6.69 -2.64
C ARG A 537 7.37 -7.10 -1.75
N GLY A 538 6.71 -8.20 -2.13
CA GLY A 538 5.60 -8.80 -1.38
C GLY A 538 6.04 -9.65 -0.17
N GLN A 539 5.09 -10.18 0.60
CA GLN A 539 5.39 -10.90 1.85
C GLN A 539 6.26 -12.17 1.67
N GLN A 540 6.26 -12.80 0.48
CA GLN A 540 6.99 -14.06 0.23
C GLN A 540 8.50 -13.94 0.48
N ILE A 541 9.14 -12.78 0.23
CA ILE A 541 10.60 -12.63 0.41
C ILE A 541 11.01 -12.73 1.89
N LYS A 542 10.13 -12.30 2.80
CA LYS A 542 10.35 -12.33 4.26
C LYS A 542 10.39 -13.75 4.78
N VAL A 543 9.38 -14.55 4.41
CA VAL A 543 9.29 -15.97 4.79
C VAL A 543 10.43 -16.76 4.13
N MET A 544 10.79 -16.45 2.88
CA MET A 544 11.94 -17.06 2.21
C MET A 544 13.27 -16.78 2.94
N SER A 545 13.54 -15.53 3.33
CA SER A 545 14.72 -15.19 4.15
C SER A 545 14.77 -15.95 5.48
N GLN A 546 13.65 -15.97 6.22
CA GLN A 546 13.56 -16.70 7.50
C GLN A 546 13.74 -18.21 7.32
N LEU A 547 13.19 -18.79 6.25
CA LEU A 547 13.33 -20.20 5.90
C LEU A 547 14.78 -20.54 5.52
N LEU A 548 15.42 -19.75 4.65
CA LEU A 548 16.82 -19.94 4.25
C LEU A 548 17.78 -19.94 5.44
N ARG A 549 17.60 -19.03 6.40
CA ARG A 549 18.43 -18.97 7.62
C ARG A 549 18.29 -20.26 8.44
N LYS A 550 17.07 -20.67 8.77
CA LYS A 550 16.83 -21.89 9.56
C LYS A 550 17.14 -23.18 8.81
N SER A 551 17.03 -23.22 7.48
CA SER A 551 17.49 -24.33 6.66
C SER A 551 19.03 -24.41 6.60
N LYS A 552 19.74 -23.28 6.49
CA LYS A 552 21.21 -23.26 6.60
C LYS A 552 21.68 -23.81 7.94
N GLU A 553 21.11 -23.30 9.04
CA GLU A 553 21.40 -23.76 10.41
C GLU A 553 21.17 -25.28 10.58
N ALA A 554 20.05 -25.79 10.07
CA ALA A 554 19.66 -27.20 10.22
C ALA A 554 20.17 -28.14 9.09
N GLY A 555 21.02 -27.67 8.17
CA GLY A 555 21.62 -28.51 7.13
C GLY A 555 20.69 -28.92 5.97
N TYR A 556 19.62 -28.17 5.72
CA TYR A 556 18.68 -28.38 4.60
C TYR A 556 18.96 -27.43 3.43
N LEU A 557 18.64 -27.87 2.21
CA LEU A 557 18.65 -27.08 0.98
C LEU A 557 17.24 -26.95 0.39
N LEU A 558 16.89 -25.76 -0.11
CA LEU A 558 15.60 -25.49 -0.75
C LEU A 558 15.64 -25.82 -2.26
N PRO A 559 14.77 -26.70 -2.79
CA PRO A 559 14.73 -27.01 -4.22
C PRO A 559 14.23 -25.80 -5.02
N THR A 560 14.80 -25.60 -6.22
CA THR A 560 14.31 -24.60 -7.17
C THR A 560 13.11 -25.19 -7.90
N MET A 561 11.90 -24.88 -7.44
CA MET A 561 10.68 -25.27 -8.15
C MET A 561 10.42 -24.35 -9.36
N SER A 562 10.03 -24.95 -10.48
CA SER A 562 9.43 -24.23 -11.60
C SER A 562 8.05 -23.70 -11.19
N VAL A 563 7.67 -22.53 -11.71
CA VAL A 563 6.31 -22.00 -11.51
C VAL A 563 5.35 -22.82 -12.37
N GLY A 564 4.64 -23.76 -11.75
CA GLY A 564 3.58 -24.52 -12.40
C GLY A 564 2.35 -23.66 -12.70
N GLU A 565 1.48 -24.17 -13.56
CA GLU A 565 0.15 -23.60 -13.77
C GLU A 565 -0.69 -23.69 -12.47
N ALA A 566 -1.63 -22.77 -12.30
CA ALA A 566 -2.45 -22.71 -11.10
C ALA A 566 -3.48 -23.85 -11.10
N SER A 567 -3.21 -24.90 -10.32
CA SER A 567 -4.14 -26.01 -10.08
C SER A 567 -5.45 -25.55 -9.40
N ASP A 568 -6.40 -26.46 -9.28
CA ASP A 568 -7.65 -26.21 -8.54
C ASP A 568 -7.42 -25.68 -7.12
N GLN A 569 -8.39 -24.89 -6.65
CA GLN A 569 -8.34 -24.23 -5.34
C GLN A 569 -8.68 -25.22 -4.23
N PHE A 570 -7.81 -25.32 -3.21
CA PHE A 570 -8.08 -26.15 -2.04
C PHE A 570 -9.18 -25.56 -1.14
N GLU A 571 -9.90 -26.43 -0.43
CA GLU A 571 -11.01 -26.04 0.45
C GLU A 571 -10.51 -25.20 1.64
N GLY A 572 -10.99 -23.95 1.74
CA GLY A 572 -10.58 -22.99 2.77
C GLY A 572 -11.26 -23.14 4.13
N ALA A 573 -11.40 -22.02 4.85
CA ALA A 573 -12.01 -22.00 6.18
C ALA A 573 -13.55 -22.11 6.15
N THR A 574 -14.11 -22.82 7.14
CA THR A 574 -15.56 -22.83 7.40
C THR A 574 -15.99 -21.57 8.14
N VAL A 575 -17.21 -21.13 7.84
CA VAL A 575 -17.95 -20.11 8.59
C VAL A 575 -19.28 -20.76 8.99
N ILE A 576 -19.55 -20.85 10.29
CA ILE A 576 -20.79 -21.41 10.83
C ILE A 576 -21.98 -20.58 10.32
N GLU A 577 -23.12 -21.21 10.03
CA GLU A 577 -24.30 -20.46 9.61
C GLU A 577 -24.78 -19.54 10.75
N PRO A 578 -24.94 -18.23 10.51
CA PRO A 578 -25.35 -17.30 11.55
C PRO A 578 -26.81 -17.51 11.91
N LEU A 579 -27.11 -17.61 13.21
CA LEU A 579 -28.44 -17.39 13.74
C LEU A 579 -28.74 -15.88 13.64
N LYS A 580 -29.43 -15.49 12.56
CA LYS A 580 -29.65 -14.07 12.22
C LYS A 580 -30.66 -13.44 13.17
N GLY A 581 -30.35 -12.27 13.71
CA GLY A 581 -31.23 -11.60 14.66
C GLY A 581 -30.59 -10.40 15.35
N TYR A 582 -31.42 -9.70 16.11
CA TYR A 582 -31.00 -8.74 17.14
C TYR A 582 -31.01 -9.43 18.51
N TYR A 583 -29.87 -9.40 19.19
CA TYR A 583 -29.65 -10.00 20.51
C TYR A 583 -29.53 -8.87 21.55
N ASN A 584 -30.55 -8.75 22.39
CA ASN A 584 -30.57 -7.86 23.56
C ASN A 584 -30.00 -8.54 24.82
N GLU A 585 -29.23 -9.61 24.63
CA GLU A 585 -28.55 -10.39 25.67
C GLU A 585 -27.05 -10.36 25.37
N PRO A 586 -26.16 -10.45 26.38
CA PRO A 586 -24.72 -10.39 26.15
C PRO A 586 -24.21 -11.66 25.43
N ILE A 587 -23.39 -11.47 24.38
CA ILE A 587 -22.82 -12.55 23.55
C ILE A 587 -21.30 -12.59 23.72
N ALA A 588 -20.77 -13.64 24.34
CA ALA A 588 -19.33 -13.82 24.51
C ALA A 588 -18.63 -14.19 23.19
N THR A 589 -17.47 -13.60 22.90
CA THR A 589 -16.61 -14.01 21.78
C THR A 589 -15.35 -14.69 22.31
N LEU A 590 -15.12 -15.92 21.85
CA LEU A 590 -13.91 -16.70 22.14
C LEU A 590 -13.12 -16.84 20.82
N ASP A 591 -11.82 -16.58 20.83
CA ASP A 591 -10.96 -16.52 19.63
C ASP A 591 -9.69 -17.38 19.78
N PHE A 592 -9.28 -18.07 18.72
CA PHE A 592 -8.10 -18.95 18.73
C PHE A 592 -6.81 -18.14 18.56
N SER A 593 -6.04 -18.04 19.64
CA SER A 593 -4.79 -17.29 19.68
C SER A 593 -3.76 -17.79 18.64
N SER A 594 -3.69 -17.08 17.51
CA SER A 594 -2.83 -17.40 16.35
C SER A 594 -3.11 -18.79 15.73
N LEU A 595 -4.39 -19.13 15.51
CA LEU A 595 -4.88 -20.43 15.03
C LEU A 595 -3.94 -21.21 14.09
N TYR A 596 -3.66 -20.72 12.87
CA TYR A 596 -2.89 -21.48 11.87
C TYR A 596 -1.43 -21.75 12.29
N PRO A 597 -0.65 -20.76 12.78
CA PRO A 597 0.61 -21.02 13.49
C PRO A 597 0.52 -22.12 14.55
N SER A 598 -0.48 -22.05 15.43
CA SER A 598 -0.65 -23.01 16.53
C SER A 598 -0.97 -24.42 16.05
N ILE A 599 -1.78 -24.58 14.99
CA ILE A 599 -2.03 -25.87 14.31
C ILE A 599 -0.73 -26.43 13.71
N MET A 600 0.01 -25.61 12.96
CA MET A 600 1.26 -26.04 12.32
C MET A 600 2.28 -26.54 13.35
N MET A 601 2.37 -25.88 14.50
CA MET A 601 3.21 -26.30 15.62
C MET A 601 2.69 -27.59 16.29
N ALA A 602 1.42 -27.63 16.72
CA ALA A 602 0.85 -28.76 17.46
C ALA A 602 0.85 -30.07 16.67
N HIS A 603 0.67 -30.00 15.35
CA HIS A 603 0.65 -31.17 14.45
C HIS A 603 1.96 -31.36 13.65
N ASN A 604 3.04 -30.64 14.00
CA ASN A 604 4.38 -30.77 13.39
C ASN A 604 4.42 -30.62 11.85
N LEU A 605 3.54 -29.78 11.29
CA LEU A 605 3.31 -29.66 9.85
C LEU A 605 4.43 -28.82 9.19
N CYS A 606 5.26 -29.47 8.35
CA CYS A 606 6.42 -28.87 7.71
C CYS A 606 6.78 -29.60 6.41
N TYR A 607 7.46 -28.90 5.48
CA TYR A 607 8.07 -29.51 4.30
C TYR A 607 8.97 -30.71 4.68
N THR A 608 9.76 -30.57 5.75
CA THR A 608 10.75 -31.57 6.20
C THR A 608 10.14 -32.79 6.92
N THR A 609 8.81 -32.78 7.15
CA THR A 609 8.08 -33.82 7.89
C THR A 609 6.96 -34.47 7.06
N LEU A 610 6.61 -33.91 5.90
CA LEU A 610 5.64 -34.46 4.94
C LEU A 610 6.10 -35.81 4.37
N LEU A 611 5.27 -36.85 4.52
CA LEU A 611 5.51 -38.17 3.93
C LEU A 611 4.82 -38.28 2.57
N ALA A 612 5.57 -38.58 1.52
CA ALA A 612 5.01 -38.89 0.21
C ALA A 612 4.29 -40.27 0.22
N PRO A 613 3.34 -40.52 -0.70
CA PRO A 613 2.65 -41.81 -0.79
C PRO A 613 3.62 -43.01 -0.86
N GLY A 614 3.35 -44.03 -0.05
CA GLY A 614 4.19 -45.23 0.06
C GLY A 614 5.55 -45.05 0.75
N LYS A 615 5.92 -43.84 1.22
CA LYS A 615 7.17 -43.66 2.00
C LYS A 615 7.08 -44.19 3.43
N LYS A 616 5.91 -44.13 4.06
CA LYS A 616 5.72 -44.65 5.43
C LYS A 616 6.07 -46.14 5.51
N ASP A 617 5.65 -46.90 4.51
CA ASP A 617 5.82 -48.35 4.42
C ASP A 617 7.26 -48.71 4.03
N LYS A 618 7.84 -47.99 3.05
CA LYS A 618 9.25 -48.14 2.65
C LYS A 618 10.27 -47.77 3.74
N LEU A 619 9.89 -46.92 4.69
CA LEU A 619 10.72 -46.52 5.84
C LEU A 619 10.39 -47.30 7.12
N GLY A 620 9.46 -48.27 7.07
CA GLY A 620 9.08 -49.10 8.22
C GLY A 620 8.48 -48.34 9.41
N LEU A 621 7.87 -47.17 9.16
CA LEU A 621 7.41 -46.28 10.24
C LEU A 621 6.20 -46.85 10.97
N SER A 622 6.27 -46.91 12.31
CA SER A 622 5.16 -47.36 13.15
C SER A 622 4.04 -46.30 13.23
N GLN A 623 2.83 -46.73 13.59
CA GLN A 623 1.68 -45.83 13.81
C GLN A 623 1.93 -44.77 14.90
N GLU A 624 2.92 -44.98 15.77
CA GLU A 624 3.34 -44.01 16.77
C GLU A 624 4.26 -42.93 16.20
N GLN A 625 4.97 -43.20 15.11
CA GLN A 625 5.96 -42.30 14.51
C GLN A 625 5.39 -41.29 13.51
N TYR A 626 4.19 -41.54 12.96
CA TYR A 626 3.52 -40.64 12.02
C TYR A 626 2.09 -40.30 12.42
N SER A 627 1.57 -39.23 11.81
CA SER A 627 0.20 -38.74 11.98
C SER A 627 -0.48 -38.63 10.63
N GLU A 628 -1.80 -38.87 10.63
CA GLU A 628 -2.69 -38.67 9.49
C GLU A 628 -3.52 -37.41 9.74
N THR A 629 -3.67 -36.58 8.71
CA THR A 629 -4.45 -35.33 8.78
C THR A 629 -5.84 -35.54 8.18
N PRO A 630 -6.83 -34.68 8.44
CA PRO A 630 -8.19 -34.82 7.89
C PRO A 630 -8.30 -34.70 6.35
N CYS A 631 -7.18 -34.50 5.65
CA CYS A 631 -7.07 -34.54 4.18
C CYS A 631 -6.30 -35.77 3.67
N ASN A 632 -6.08 -36.79 4.52
CA ASN A 632 -5.32 -38.01 4.24
C ASN A 632 -3.83 -37.77 3.88
N ASN A 633 -3.29 -36.57 4.13
CA ASN A 633 -1.86 -36.30 4.08
C ASN A 633 -1.19 -36.82 5.35
N TYR A 634 0.00 -37.42 5.22
CA TYR A 634 0.78 -37.99 6.32
C TYR A 634 1.99 -37.13 6.70
N PHE A 635 2.27 -37.00 8.00
CA PHE A 635 3.43 -36.27 8.53
C PHE A 635 4.10 -37.05 9.67
N VAL A 636 5.44 -37.08 9.74
CA VAL A 636 6.15 -37.65 10.90
C VAL A 636 5.94 -36.78 12.15
N LYS A 637 5.87 -37.40 13.32
CA LYS A 637 5.74 -36.69 14.61
C LYS A 637 7.06 -36.07 15.05
N SER A 638 6.98 -35.11 15.96
CA SER A 638 8.13 -34.41 16.54
C SER A 638 9.10 -35.32 17.29
N THR A 639 8.66 -36.52 17.70
CA THR A 639 9.50 -37.59 18.29
C THR A 639 10.46 -38.23 17.29
N VAL A 640 10.19 -38.13 15.98
CA VAL A 640 11.11 -38.54 14.91
C VAL A 640 11.90 -37.32 14.43
N ARG A 641 11.20 -36.27 14.02
CA ARG A 641 11.82 -35.04 13.50
C ARG A 641 10.94 -33.81 13.77
N LYS A 642 11.47 -32.82 14.51
CA LYS A 642 10.80 -31.53 14.72
C LYS A 642 10.93 -30.64 13.48
N GLY A 643 9.81 -30.31 12.83
CA GLY A 643 9.81 -29.56 11.57
C GLY A 643 10.36 -28.13 11.69
N LEU A 644 10.97 -27.63 10.61
CA LEU A 644 11.51 -26.25 10.55
C LEU A 644 10.43 -25.16 10.65
N LEU A 645 9.25 -25.35 10.03
CA LEU A 645 8.15 -24.37 10.13
C LEU A 645 7.65 -24.23 11.59
N PRO A 646 7.40 -25.31 12.35
CA PRO A 646 7.21 -25.24 13.80
C PRO A 646 8.28 -24.42 14.54
N GLN A 647 9.57 -24.65 14.27
CA GLN A 647 10.68 -23.94 14.93
C GLN A 647 10.70 -22.43 14.60
N ILE A 648 10.45 -22.06 13.34
CA ILE A 648 10.31 -20.66 12.91
C ILE A 648 9.14 -19.99 13.65
N LEU A 649 7.98 -20.65 13.72
CA LEU A 649 6.79 -20.13 14.38
C LEU A 649 6.97 -20.00 15.90
N GLU A 650 7.61 -20.99 16.54
CA GLU A 650 7.97 -20.98 17.96
C GLU A 650 8.88 -19.80 18.31
N SER A 651 9.91 -19.56 17.48
CA SER A 651 10.81 -18.42 17.62
C SER A 651 10.07 -17.08 17.46
N LEU A 652 9.27 -16.92 16.41
CA LEU A 652 8.50 -15.69 16.15
C LEU A 652 7.48 -15.39 17.26
N LEU A 653 6.77 -16.41 17.75
CA LEU A 653 5.78 -16.26 18.82
C LEU A 653 6.44 -16.00 20.18
N THR A 654 7.59 -16.62 20.47
CA THR A 654 8.37 -16.38 21.70
C THR A 654 8.95 -14.96 21.72
N ALA A 655 9.57 -14.53 20.62
CA ALA A 655 10.04 -13.15 20.45
C ALA A 655 8.89 -12.14 20.57
N ARG A 656 7.69 -12.47 20.07
CA ARG A 656 6.50 -11.62 20.19
C ARG A 656 5.99 -11.56 21.63
N LYS A 657 6.08 -12.66 22.39
CA LYS A 657 5.73 -12.71 23.81
C LYS A 657 6.70 -11.86 24.65
N LYS A 658 8.01 -11.93 24.35
CA LYS A 658 9.05 -11.04 24.91
C LYS A 658 8.72 -9.57 24.65
N ALA A 659 8.63 -9.16 23.38
CA ALA A 659 8.32 -7.78 23.00
C ALA A 659 7.00 -7.25 23.60
N LYS A 660 5.95 -8.08 23.72
CA LYS A 660 4.69 -7.73 24.40
C LYS A 660 4.81 -7.57 25.92
N ASN A 661 5.78 -8.22 26.56
CA ASN A 661 6.04 -8.03 27.99
C ASN A 661 6.90 -6.78 28.21
N ASP A 662 7.95 -6.61 27.41
CA ASP A 662 8.82 -5.43 27.43
C ASP A 662 7.98 -4.15 27.23
N LEU A 663 7.04 -4.16 26.26
CA LEU A 663 6.12 -3.05 25.98
C LEU A 663 5.23 -2.65 27.17
N LYS A 664 4.89 -3.59 28.08
CA LYS A 664 4.13 -3.29 29.30
C LYS A 664 4.99 -2.64 30.38
N ASN A 665 6.24 -3.08 30.49
CA ASN A 665 7.15 -2.70 31.56
C ASN A 665 7.93 -1.41 31.25
N GLU A 666 8.12 -1.10 29.96
CA GLU A 666 8.76 0.12 29.51
C GLU A 666 7.98 1.36 29.99
N THR A 667 8.69 2.48 30.13
CA THR A 667 8.11 3.79 30.46
C THR A 667 8.36 4.80 29.35
N ASP A 668 9.50 4.74 28.65
CA ASP A 668 9.88 5.70 27.62
C ASP A 668 8.95 5.66 26.39
N PRO A 669 8.37 6.81 25.97
CA PRO A 669 7.47 6.85 24.82
C PRO A 669 8.10 6.45 23.47
N PHE A 670 9.42 6.54 23.29
CA PHE A 670 10.05 6.14 22.03
C PHE A 670 10.33 4.63 22.00
N LYS A 671 10.86 4.05 23.08
CA LYS A 671 11.04 2.59 23.21
C LYS A 671 9.72 1.83 23.16
N LYS A 672 8.64 2.34 23.76
CA LYS A 672 7.29 1.76 23.58
C LYS A 672 6.89 1.66 22.10
N LYS A 673 7.19 2.70 21.31
CA LYS A 673 6.90 2.73 19.87
C LYS A 673 7.74 1.70 19.09
N VAL A 674 9.01 1.52 19.45
CA VAL A 674 9.86 0.44 18.87
C VAL A 674 9.30 -0.94 19.21
N LEU A 675 8.94 -1.18 20.47
CA LEU A 675 8.47 -2.48 20.95
C LEU A 675 7.10 -2.89 20.38
N ASP A 676 6.18 -1.94 20.18
CA ASP A 676 4.91 -2.22 19.48
C ASP A 676 5.13 -2.50 17.99
N GLY A 677 6.02 -1.75 17.33
CA GLY A 677 6.46 -2.04 15.95
C GLY A 677 7.03 -3.45 15.82
N ARG A 678 7.88 -3.87 16.77
CA ARG A 678 8.47 -5.21 16.84
C ARG A 678 7.42 -6.30 17.03
N GLN A 679 6.47 -6.16 17.98
CA GLN A 679 5.43 -7.20 18.19
C GLN A 679 4.45 -7.30 17.00
N LEU A 680 4.15 -6.18 16.33
CA LEU A 680 3.33 -6.17 15.11
C LEU A 680 4.05 -6.84 13.93
N ALA A 681 5.34 -6.54 13.73
CA ALA A 681 6.16 -7.18 12.70
C ALA A 681 6.24 -8.71 12.90
N LEU A 682 6.42 -9.17 14.14
CA LEU A 682 6.41 -10.58 14.50
C LEU A 682 5.04 -11.24 14.26
N LYS A 683 3.92 -10.55 14.56
CA LYS A 683 2.56 -11.04 14.25
C LYS A 683 2.36 -11.23 12.74
N ILE A 684 2.74 -10.23 11.94
CA ILE A 684 2.59 -10.26 10.48
C ILE A 684 3.46 -11.36 9.86
N SER A 685 4.67 -11.54 10.38
CA SER A 685 5.59 -12.59 9.93
C SER A 685 5.03 -13.99 10.19
N ALA A 686 4.61 -14.29 11.43
CA ALA A 686 4.05 -15.59 11.79
C ALA A 686 2.81 -15.95 10.95
N ASN A 687 1.88 -15.01 10.77
CA ASN A 687 0.70 -15.21 9.92
C ASN A 687 1.04 -15.40 8.43
N SER A 688 2.19 -14.91 7.97
CA SER A 688 2.63 -15.04 6.57
C SER A 688 3.20 -16.42 6.24
N VAL A 689 3.65 -17.20 7.23
CA VAL A 689 4.25 -18.54 7.02
C VAL A 689 3.24 -19.51 6.38
N TYR A 690 2.01 -19.58 6.92
CA TYR A 690 0.91 -20.33 6.29
C TYR A 690 0.56 -19.79 4.90
N GLY A 691 0.51 -18.47 4.74
CA GLY A 691 0.23 -17.84 3.44
C GLY A 691 1.29 -18.09 2.37
N PHE A 692 2.49 -18.52 2.76
CA PHE A 692 3.57 -18.91 1.86
C PHE A 692 3.41 -20.36 1.36
N THR A 693 3.03 -21.31 2.22
CA THR A 693 2.82 -22.71 1.78
C THR A 693 1.65 -22.81 0.78
N GLY A 694 0.58 -22.03 0.97
CA GLY A 694 -0.61 -22.06 0.12
C GLY A 694 -0.47 -21.31 -1.21
N ALA A 695 0.67 -20.67 -1.48
CA ALA A 695 0.85 -19.81 -2.66
C ALA A 695 1.33 -20.60 -3.88
N GLN A 696 0.40 -21.24 -4.61
CA GLN A 696 0.63 -21.95 -5.89
C GLN A 696 1.59 -21.19 -6.82
N VAL A 697 1.33 -19.90 -7.04
CA VAL A 697 2.25 -18.97 -7.71
C VAL A 697 3.18 -18.38 -6.65
N GLY A 698 4.28 -19.08 -6.36
CA GLY A 698 5.26 -18.73 -5.33
C GLY A 698 6.56 -19.54 -5.45
N LYS A 699 7.57 -19.21 -4.64
CA LYS A 699 8.90 -19.86 -4.73
C LYS A 699 8.94 -21.31 -4.20
N LEU A 700 8.00 -21.74 -3.36
CA LEU A 700 7.99 -23.08 -2.74
C LEU A 700 6.56 -23.50 -2.25
N PRO A 701 5.57 -23.69 -3.15
CA PRO A 701 4.23 -24.11 -2.75
C PRO A 701 4.21 -25.51 -2.10
N CYS A 702 3.29 -25.73 -1.17
CA CYS A 702 2.90 -27.04 -0.63
C CYS A 702 1.43 -26.99 -0.20
N LEU A 703 0.57 -27.59 -1.01
CA LEU A 703 -0.88 -27.59 -0.79
C LEU A 703 -1.30 -28.59 0.28
N GLU A 704 -0.50 -29.62 0.51
CA GLU A 704 -0.67 -30.69 1.49
C GLU A 704 -0.67 -30.10 2.91
N ILE A 705 0.33 -29.29 3.27
CA ILE A 705 0.36 -28.52 4.53
C ILE A 705 -0.84 -27.58 4.62
N SER A 706 -1.12 -26.85 3.54
CA SER A 706 -2.08 -25.74 3.53
C SER A 706 -3.52 -26.21 3.68
N SER A 707 -3.89 -27.30 3.02
CA SER A 707 -5.18 -27.97 3.11
C SER A 707 -5.37 -28.63 4.48
N SER A 708 -4.38 -29.37 4.98
CA SER A 708 -4.42 -30.00 6.31
C SER A 708 -4.56 -28.95 7.43
N VAL A 709 -3.89 -27.80 7.35
CA VAL A 709 -4.08 -26.68 8.30
C VAL A 709 -5.52 -26.16 8.28
N THR A 710 -6.10 -25.93 7.09
CA THR A 710 -7.51 -25.49 7.01
C THR A 710 -8.48 -26.54 7.52
N ALA A 711 -8.26 -27.82 7.23
CA ALA A 711 -9.14 -28.90 7.67
C ALA A 711 -9.09 -29.14 9.19
N TYR A 712 -7.91 -29.03 9.81
CA TYR A 712 -7.82 -28.96 11.28
C TYR A 712 -8.58 -27.75 11.83
N GLY A 713 -8.48 -26.57 11.21
CA GLY A 713 -9.29 -25.41 11.58
C GLY A 713 -10.80 -25.66 11.52
N ARG A 714 -11.30 -26.30 10.44
CA ARG A 714 -12.71 -26.70 10.29
C ARG A 714 -13.16 -27.69 11.38
N MET A 715 -12.32 -28.68 11.70
CA MET A 715 -12.57 -29.65 12.76
C MET A 715 -12.58 -28.99 14.15
N MET A 716 -11.65 -28.07 14.41
CA MET A 716 -11.51 -27.38 15.70
C MET A 716 -12.67 -26.44 16.01
N ILE A 717 -13.18 -25.69 15.02
CA ILE A 717 -14.30 -24.76 15.26
C ILE A 717 -15.62 -25.51 15.52
N GLU A 718 -15.90 -26.60 14.79
CA GLU A 718 -17.10 -27.40 15.04
C GLU A 718 -16.99 -28.16 16.37
N ARG A 719 -15.82 -28.73 16.70
CA ARG A 719 -15.59 -29.32 18.04
C ARG A 719 -15.73 -28.29 19.15
N THR A 720 -15.23 -27.06 18.96
CA THR A 720 -15.40 -25.96 19.94
C THR A 720 -16.88 -25.68 20.19
N LYS A 721 -17.68 -25.58 19.12
CA LYS A 721 -19.13 -25.46 19.23
C LYS A 721 -19.75 -26.61 20.02
N THR A 722 -19.46 -27.86 19.63
CA THR A 722 -19.99 -29.05 20.31
C THR A 722 -19.63 -29.09 21.80
N GLU A 723 -18.36 -28.86 22.15
CA GLU A 723 -17.88 -28.92 23.54
C GLU A 723 -18.49 -27.82 24.41
N VAL A 724 -18.78 -26.63 23.85
CA VAL A 724 -19.48 -25.54 24.55
C VAL A 724 -20.97 -25.86 24.75
N GLU A 725 -21.69 -26.22 23.68
CA GLU A 725 -23.13 -26.49 23.72
C GLU A 725 -23.46 -27.73 24.57
N GLN A 726 -22.57 -28.73 24.61
CA GLN A 726 -22.71 -29.90 25.49
C GLN A 726 -22.33 -29.62 26.94
N ARG A 727 -21.33 -28.77 27.23
CA ARG A 727 -20.89 -28.47 28.61
C ARG A 727 -21.86 -27.53 29.31
N TYR A 728 -22.22 -26.42 28.67
CA TYR A 728 -22.97 -25.31 29.28
C TYR A 728 -24.47 -25.47 29.04
N CYS A 729 -25.07 -26.48 29.67
CA CYS A 729 -26.47 -26.85 29.48
C CYS A 729 -27.18 -27.20 30.81
N ILE A 730 -28.52 -27.20 30.77
CA ILE A 730 -29.37 -27.39 31.95
C ILE A 730 -29.17 -28.76 32.61
N SER A 731 -28.93 -29.82 31.84
CA SER A 731 -28.63 -31.15 32.38
C SER A 731 -27.30 -31.23 33.14
N ASN A 732 -26.41 -30.26 32.94
CA ASN A 732 -25.13 -30.15 33.65
C ASN A 732 -25.16 -29.11 34.79
N GLY A 733 -26.35 -28.64 35.17
CA GLY A 733 -26.55 -27.72 36.31
C GLY A 733 -26.45 -26.22 35.99
N PHE A 734 -26.41 -25.82 34.72
CA PHE A 734 -26.46 -24.41 34.32
C PHE A 734 -27.90 -23.89 34.20
N HIS A 735 -28.11 -22.59 34.40
CA HIS A 735 -29.44 -21.97 34.33
C HIS A 735 -30.08 -22.01 32.93
N HIS A 736 -29.26 -22.06 31.87
CA HIS A 736 -29.68 -22.03 30.48
C HIS A 736 -28.84 -22.97 29.62
N ASN A 737 -29.32 -23.27 28.42
CA ASN A 737 -28.53 -23.93 27.38
C ASN A 737 -27.77 -22.88 26.57
N ALA A 738 -26.44 -22.98 26.54
CA ALA A 738 -25.60 -22.16 25.68
C ALA A 738 -25.77 -22.55 24.21
N ILE A 739 -25.70 -21.57 23.31
CA ILE A 739 -25.85 -21.73 21.87
C ILE A 739 -24.77 -20.93 21.15
N VAL A 740 -24.08 -21.53 20.18
CA VAL A 740 -23.14 -20.81 19.31
C VAL A 740 -23.91 -20.14 18.18
N VAL A 741 -24.16 -18.84 18.32
CA VAL A 741 -24.97 -18.06 17.37
C VAL A 741 -24.23 -17.74 16.07
N TYR A 742 -22.89 -17.77 16.09
CA TYR A 742 -22.03 -17.58 14.92
C TYR A 742 -20.62 -18.10 15.18
N GLY A 743 -19.87 -18.36 14.11
CA GLY A 743 -18.43 -18.56 14.17
C GLY A 743 -17.79 -18.32 12.80
N ASP A 744 -16.62 -17.70 12.80
CA ASP A 744 -15.90 -17.34 11.58
C ASP A 744 -14.43 -17.70 11.72
N THR A 745 -14.02 -18.82 11.10
CA THR A 745 -12.63 -19.28 10.97
C THR A 745 -11.91 -19.60 12.29
N ASP A 746 -11.63 -18.59 13.10
CA ASP A 746 -10.85 -18.61 14.34
C ASP A 746 -11.68 -18.26 15.59
N SER A 747 -12.83 -17.60 15.40
CA SER A 747 -13.67 -17.12 16.49
C SER A 747 -15.05 -17.77 16.54
N VAL A 748 -15.56 -18.01 17.75
CA VAL A 748 -16.94 -18.44 18.04
C VAL A 748 -17.67 -17.43 18.93
N MET A 749 -18.98 -17.29 18.73
CA MET A 749 -19.83 -16.36 19.46
C MET A 749 -20.92 -17.12 20.21
N VAL A 750 -20.83 -17.09 21.54
CA VAL A 750 -21.62 -17.92 22.44
C VAL A 750 -22.67 -17.06 23.14
N LYS A 751 -23.94 -17.43 22.96
CA LYS A 751 -25.04 -16.98 23.82
C LYS A 751 -25.11 -17.90 25.03
N PHE A 752 -24.78 -17.41 26.22
CA PHE A 752 -24.96 -18.16 27.48
C PHE A 752 -26.37 -18.01 28.09
N GLY A 753 -27.18 -17.04 27.61
CA GLY A 753 -28.56 -16.80 28.08
C GLY A 753 -28.68 -16.00 29.38
N VAL A 754 -27.58 -15.79 30.12
CA VAL A 754 -27.57 -14.95 31.31
C VAL A 754 -27.61 -13.45 30.93
N PRO A 755 -28.41 -12.61 31.61
CA PRO A 755 -28.51 -11.19 31.27
C PRO A 755 -27.35 -10.34 31.79
N SER A 756 -26.56 -10.86 32.74
CA SER A 756 -25.42 -10.14 33.33
C SER A 756 -24.19 -10.15 32.43
N LEU A 757 -23.63 -8.96 32.18
CA LEU A 757 -22.37 -8.78 31.45
C LEU A 757 -21.20 -9.43 32.21
N GLU A 758 -21.13 -9.27 33.53
CA GLU A 758 -20.09 -9.84 34.38
C GLU A 758 -20.11 -11.36 34.37
N GLU A 759 -21.30 -11.95 34.53
CA GLU A 759 -21.49 -13.40 34.51
C GLU A 759 -21.16 -13.98 33.13
N THR A 760 -21.54 -13.28 32.05
CA THR A 760 -21.16 -13.65 30.67
C THR A 760 -19.63 -13.61 30.48
N MET A 761 -18.94 -12.62 31.04
CA MET A 761 -17.47 -12.57 31.00
C MET A 761 -16.83 -13.70 31.82
N LYS A 762 -17.40 -14.06 32.97
CA LYS A 762 -16.94 -15.19 33.79
C LYS A 762 -17.10 -16.52 33.06
N LEU A 763 -18.30 -16.81 32.56
CA LEU A 763 -18.61 -18.02 31.78
C LEU A 763 -17.78 -18.08 30.47
N GLY A 764 -17.56 -16.95 29.82
CA GLY A 764 -16.71 -16.86 28.63
C GLY A 764 -15.24 -17.23 28.90
N ARG A 765 -14.68 -16.80 30.05
CA ARG A 765 -13.33 -17.19 30.47
C ARG A 765 -13.26 -18.67 30.84
N GLU A 766 -14.21 -19.16 31.64
CA GLU A 766 -14.30 -20.58 32.01
C GLU A 766 -14.40 -21.48 30.76
N ALA A 767 -15.25 -21.13 29.80
CA ALA A 767 -15.41 -21.86 28.55
C ALA A 767 -14.15 -21.83 27.68
N ALA A 768 -13.42 -20.70 27.63
CA ALA A 768 -12.14 -20.61 26.91
C ALA A 768 -11.07 -21.55 27.50
N GLU A 769 -10.99 -21.64 28.82
CA GLU A 769 -10.07 -22.54 29.53
C GLU A 769 -10.49 -24.01 29.40
N TYR A 770 -11.79 -24.30 29.58
CA TYR A 770 -12.36 -25.64 29.40
C TYR A 770 -12.12 -26.17 27.98
N VAL A 771 -12.44 -25.39 26.95
CA VAL A 771 -12.23 -25.80 25.54
C VAL A 771 -10.74 -25.89 25.22
N THR A 772 -9.88 -25.03 25.75
CA THR A 772 -8.42 -25.15 25.60
C THR A 772 -7.92 -26.50 26.11
N SER A 773 -8.45 -27.03 27.21
CA SER A 773 -8.07 -28.35 27.74
C SER A 773 -8.36 -29.53 26.80
N LYS A 774 -9.19 -29.32 25.77
CA LYS A 774 -9.59 -30.33 24.78
C LYS A 774 -8.64 -30.41 23.57
N PHE A 775 -7.70 -29.48 23.43
CA PHE A 775 -6.77 -29.39 22.29
C PHE A 775 -5.31 -29.60 22.69
N ILE A 776 -4.45 -29.89 21.70
CA ILE A 776 -3.02 -30.13 21.89
C ILE A 776 -2.30 -28.77 22.00
N ALA A 777 -1.48 -28.59 23.03
CA ALA A 777 -0.66 -27.39 23.17
C ALA A 777 0.26 -27.18 21.94
N PRO A 778 0.46 -25.94 21.45
CA PRO A 778 0.09 -24.66 22.06
C PRO A 778 -1.26 -24.09 21.61
N ILE A 779 -2.19 -24.90 21.08
CA ILE A 779 -3.53 -24.43 20.72
C ILE A 779 -4.23 -23.90 21.99
N LYS A 780 -4.60 -22.63 21.97
CA LYS A 780 -5.32 -21.96 23.06
C LYS A 780 -6.45 -21.09 22.51
N LEU A 781 -7.65 -21.30 23.03
CA LEU A 781 -8.80 -20.41 22.88
C LEU A 781 -8.74 -19.34 23.98
N GLU A 782 -8.97 -18.08 23.63
CA GLU A 782 -8.96 -16.95 24.57
C GLU A 782 -10.32 -16.25 24.56
N PHE A 783 -10.84 -15.90 25.75
CA PHE A 783 -11.94 -14.94 25.86
C PHE A 783 -11.44 -13.56 25.40
N GLU A 784 -12.09 -12.97 24.39
CA GLU A 784 -11.63 -11.72 23.77
C GLU A 784 -12.51 -10.51 24.13
N LYS A 785 -13.84 -10.72 24.25
CA LYS A 785 -14.85 -9.67 24.47
C LYS A 785 -16.24 -10.24 24.75
N VAL A 786 -17.16 -9.36 25.14
CA VAL A 786 -18.61 -9.55 24.99
C VAL A 786 -19.19 -8.48 24.06
N TYR A 787 -20.23 -8.83 23.29
CA TYR A 787 -21.09 -7.86 22.61
C TYR A 787 -22.43 -7.69 23.35
N PHE A 788 -22.84 -6.45 23.67
CA PHE A 788 -24.11 -6.19 24.36
C PHE A 788 -24.70 -4.77 24.09
N PRO A 789 -25.71 -4.61 23.22
CA PRO A 789 -26.38 -5.62 22.40
C PRO A 789 -25.56 -6.02 21.15
N TYR A 790 -26.05 -7.01 20.43
CA TYR A 790 -25.42 -7.57 19.23
C TYR A 790 -26.43 -7.73 18.08
N LEU A 791 -26.04 -7.37 16.85
CA LEU A 791 -26.87 -7.43 15.64
C LEU A 791 -26.16 -8.26 14.57
N LEU A 792 -26.67 -9.47 14.31
CA LEU A 792 -26.11 -10.44 13.38
C LEU A 792 -26.97 -10.56 12.13
N ILE A 793 -26.44 -10.08 11.00
CA ILE A 793 -27.20 -9.93 9.76
C ILE A 793 -26.94 -11.09 8.80
N ASN A 794 -25.67 -11.41 8.53
CA ASN A 794 -25.24 -12.47 7.62
C ASN A 794 -23.77 -12.85 7.91
N LYS A 795 -23.25 -13.89 7.24
CA LYS A 795 -21.82 -14.24 7.27
C LYS A 795 -20.96 -13.00 7.00
N LYS A 796 -20.00 -12.76 7.89
CA LYS A 796 -19.07 -11.62 7.91
C LYS A 796 -19.75 -10.23 7.91
N ARG A 797 -21.01 -10.13 8.35
CA ARG A 797 -21.82 -8.90 8.42
C ARG A 797 -22.59 -8.80 9.74
N TYR A 798 -22.03 -8.04 10.69
CA TYR A 798 -22.60 -7.83 12.03
C TYR A 798 -22.12 -6.53 12.66
N ALA A 799 -22.82 -6.09 13.72
CA ALA A 799 -22.43 -4.95 14.57
C ALA A 799 -22.79 -5.21 16.04
N GLY A 800 -22.17 -4.48 16.96
CA GLY A 800 -22.47 -4.59 18.40
C GLY A 800 -21.61 -3.64 19.23
N LEU A 801 -21.99 -3.40 20.49
CA LEU A 801 -21.14 -2.67 21.43
C LEU A 801 -20.10 -3.61 22.02
N TYR A 802 -18.82 -3.27 21.86
CA TYR A 802 -17.66 -4.05 22.24
C TYR A 802 -17.34 -3.80 23.73
N PHE A 803 -17.29 -4.85 24.55
CA PHE A 803 -16.90 -4.76 25.96
C PHE A 803 -15.70 -5.66 26.28
N THR A 804 -14.59 -5.07 26.73
CA THR A 804 -13.47 -5.73 27.41
C THR A 804 -13.66 -5.80 28.93
N ASN A 805 -14.40 -4.84 29.49
CA ASN A 805 -14.68 -4.65 30.90
C ASN A 805 -16.20 -4.54 31.16
N THR A 806 -16.63 -4.50 32.42
CA THR A 806 -18.05 -4.47 32.82
C THR A 806 -18.64 -3.07 32.99
N GLU A 807 -17.82 -2.02 33.01
CA GLU A 807 -18.25 -0.64 33.31
C GLU A 807 -18.69 0.12 32.06
N THR A 808 -17.91 0.03 30.97
CA THR A 808 -18.11 0.83 29.75
C THR A 808 -17.76 0.04 28.49
N TYR A 809 -18.42 0.38 27.36
CA TYR A 809 -18.09 -0.18 26.06
C TYR A 809 -16.88 0.54 25.46
N ASP A 810 -15.96 -0.22 24.85
CA ASP A 810 -14.76 0.32 24.21
C ASP A 810 -15.08 1.06 22.91
N LYS A 811 -16.07 0.57 22.14
CA LYS A 811 -16.54 1.10 20.85
C LYS A 811 -17.79 0.37 20.34
N MET A 812 -18.48 0.96 19.37
CA MET A 812 -19.36 0.22 18.47
C MET A 812 -18.51 -0.45 17.37
N ASP A 813 -18.55 -1.79 17.27
CA ASP A 813 -17.88 -2.52 16.19
C ASP A 813 -18.85 -2.78 15.02
N CYS A 814 -18.33 -2.83 13.80
CA CYS A 814 -19.09 -2.95 12.55
C CYS A 814 -18.27 -3.74 11.51
N LYS A 815 -18.56 -5.03 11.33
CA LYS A 815 -17.88 -5.87 10.33
C LYS A 815 -18.71 -5.97 9.05
N GLY A 816 -18.08 -5.72 7.90
CA GLY A 816 -18.66 -5.94 6.57
C GLY A 816 -19.86 -5.06 6.17
N LEU A 817 -20.32 -4.19 7.08
CA LEU A 817 -21.45 -3.28 6.85
C LEU A 817 -21.06 -2.10 5.97
N GLU A 818 -22.06 -1.45 5.39
CA GLU A 818 -21.89 -0.30 4.50
C GLU A 818 -21.30 0.95 5.18
N THR A 819 -21.26 1.00 6.51
CA THR A 819 -20.59 2.05 7.32
C THR A 819 -19.07 2.09 7.10
N VAL A 820 -18.42 0.92 6.97
CA VAL A 820 -16.97 0.79 6.75
C VAL A 820 -16.58 0.67 5.26
N ARG A 821 -17.57 0.74 4.36
CA ARG A 821 -17.40 0.67 2.90
C ARG A 821 -17.16 2.04 2.27
N ARG A 822 -16.86 2.04 0.96
CA ARG A 822 -16.34 3.20 0.19
C ARG A 822 -16.85 3.29 -1.24
N ASP A 823 -17.69 2.33 -1.63
CA ASP A 823 -18.38 2.26 -2.91
C ASP A 823 -19.78 2.92 -2.86
N ASN A 824 -20.08 3.60 -1.74
CA ASN A 824 -21.30 4.32 -1.42
C ASN A 824 -21.03 5.81 -1.13
N CYS A 825 -22.04 6.67 -1.29
CA CYS A 825 -21.95 8.08 -0.90
C CYS A 825 -21.93 8.25 0.64
N PRO A 826 -21.43 9.39 1.18
CA PRO A 826 -21.36 9.63 2.62
C PRO A 826 -22.69 9.48 3.36
N LEU A 827 -23.81 9.85 2.74
CA LEU A 827 -25.16 9.70 3.32
C LEU A 827 -25.43 8.29 3.83
N VAL A 828 -25.08 7.25 3.03
CA VAL A 828 -25.32 5.85 3.40
C VAL A 828 -24.55 5.49 4.66
N ALA A 829 -23.26 5.86 4.74
CA ALA A 829 -22.43 5.54 5.89
C ALA A 829 -22.85 6.32 7.15
N ASN A 830 -23.15 7.62 6.99
CA ASN A 830 -23.57 8.48 8.09
C ASN A 830 -24.94 8.08 8.66
N MET A 831 -25.93 7.86 7.78
CA MET A 831 -27.26 7.39 8.16
C MET A 831 -27.20 6.02 8.84
N MET A 832 -26.47 5.07 8.28
CA MET A 832 -26.31 3.73 8.88
C MET A 832 -25.59 3.79 10.23
N ASN A 833 -24.56 4.62 10.39
CA ASN A 833 -23.89 4.82 11.68
C ASN A 833 -24.85 5.38 12.73
N THR A 834 -25.61 6.44 12.40
CA THR A 834 -26.58 7.03 13.35
C THR A 834 -27.70 6.07 13.68
N CYS A 835 -28.25 5.32 12.71
CA CYS A 835 -29.22 4.26 12.98
C CYS A 835 -28.65 3.18 13.91
N LEU A 836 -27.41 2.74 13.70
CA LEU A 836 -26.76 1.75 14.59
C LEU A 836 -26.46 2.32 15.98
N GLN A 837 -26.09 3.59 16.12
CA GLN A 837 -25.96 4.25 17.42
C GLN A 837 -27.30 4.27 18.16
N LYS A 838 -28.40 4.68 17.50
CA LYS A 838 -29.74 4.66 18.10
C LYS A 838 -30.21 3.25 18.48
N LEU A 839 -29.90 2.25 17.67
CA LEU A 839 -30.27 0.86 17.93
C LEU A 839 -29.44 0.19 19.04
N LEU A 840 -28.14 0.46 19.10
CA LEU A 840 -27.20 -0.27 19.98
C LEU A 840 -26.86 0.49 21.27
N ILE A 841 -26.75 1.82 21.22
CA ILE A 841 -26.40 2.69 22.36
C ILE A 841 -27.68 3.22 23.01
N ASP A 842 -28.48 4.00 22.28
CA ASP A 842 -29.71 4.61 22.81
C ASP A 842 -30.81 3.56 23.10
N ARG A 843 -30.69 2.37 22.50
CA ARG A 843 -31.66 1.25 22.53
C ARG A 843 -33.08 1.69 22.13
N ASP A 844 -33.15 2.56 21.12
CA ASP A 844 -34.36 3.24 20.63
C ASP A 844 -34.63 2.91 19.13
N PRO A 845 -35.36 1.81 18.85
CA PRO A 845 -35.74 1.43 17.48
C PRO A 845 -36.66 2.44 16.80
N ASP A 846 -37.58 3.06 17.53
CA ASP A 846 -38.54 3.99 16.95
C ASP A 846 -37.88 5.32 16.58
N GLY A 847 -36.97 5.86 17.40
CA GLY A 847 -36.14 6.99 17.02
C GLY A 847 -35.17 6.66 15.89
N ALA A 848 -34.65 5.43 15.80
CA ALA A 848 -33.87 4.98 14.65
C ALA A 848 -34.71 4.94 13.35
N VAL A 849 -35.95 4.44 13.42
CA VAL A 849 -36.93 4.44 12.32
C VAL A 849 -37.35 5.86 11.93
N ASN A 850 -37.63 6.73 12.91
CA ASN A 850 -38.08 8.10 12.67
C ASN A 850 -36.95 8.97 12.09
N TYR A 851 -35.73 8.81 12.57
CA TYR A 851 -34.54 9.39 11.92
C TYR A 851 -34.37 8.88 10.49
N ALA A 852 -34.57 7.58 10.24
CA ALA A 852 -34.47 7.02 8.90
C ALA A 852 -35.53 7.59 7.95
N LYS A 853 -36.80 7.69 8.41
CA LYS A 853 -37.90 8.34 7.67
C LYS A 853 -37.60 9.81 7.38
N GLN A 854 -37.06 10.54 8.34
CA GLN A 854 -36.70 11.95 8.19
C GLN A 854 -35.61 12.15 7.12
N GLN A 855 -34.52 11.39 7.15
CA GLN A 855 -33.46 11.48 6.13
C GLN A 855 -33.97 11.09 4.72
N ILE A 856 -34.89 10.13 4.62
CA ILE A 856 -35.56 9.80 3.36
C ILE A 856 -36.46 10.97 2.89
N SER A 857 -37.21 11.60 3.80
CA SER A 857 -38.03 12.78 3.49
C SER A 857 -37.18 13.94 3.00
N ASP A 858 -36.05 14.22 3.65
CA ASP A 858 -35.15 15.31 3.28
C ASP A 858 -34.39 15.05 1.97
N LEU A 859 -34.11 13.78 1.62
CA LEU A 859 -33.63 13.38 0.29
C LEU A 859 -34.68 13.67 -0.79
N LEU A 860 -35.93 13.26 -0.56
CA LEU A 860 -37.04 13.44 -1.52
C LEU A 860 -37.52 14.90 -1.63
N CYS A 861 -37.32 15.70 -0.57
CA CYS A 861 -37.58 17.14 -0.56
C CYS A 861 -36.39 18.00 -1.01
N ASN A 862 -35.29 17.40 -1.47
CA ASN A 862 -34.08 18.11 -1.92
C ASN A 862 -33.50 19.08 -0.85
N LYS A 863 -33.57 18.68 0.42
CA LYS A 863 -33.04 19.45 1.57
C LYS A 863 -31.64 19.01 2.01
N LEU A 864 -31.22 17.79 1.65
CA LEU A 864 -29.87 17.31 1.96
C LEU A 864 -28.79 18.11 1.23
N ASP A 865 -27.62 18.23 1.85
CA ASP A 865 -26.45 18.83 1.21
C ASP A 865 -25.84 17.89 0.17
N ILE A 866 -25.41 18.45 -0.97
CA ILE A 866 -24.89 17.67 -2.10
C ILE A 866 -23.63 16.86 -1.75
N SER A 867 -22.81 17.32 -0.79
CA SER A 867 -21.63 16.58 -0.31
C SER A 867 -21.97 15.19 0.22
N GLN A 868 -23.17 15.01 0.80
CA GLN A 868 -23.63 13.72 1.30
C GLN A 868 -23.95 12.73 0.16
N LEU A 869 -24.19 13.24 -1.04
CA LEU A 869 -24.59 12.48 -2.22
C LEU A 869 -23.42 12.19 -3.17
N VAL A 870 -22.27 12.85 -3.02
CA VAL A 870 -21.09 12.62 -3.86
C VAL A 870 -20.59 11.18 -3.74
N ILE A 871 -20.39 10.52 -4.88
CA ILE A 871 -19.72 9.23 -5.01
C ILE A 871 -18.34 9.50 -5.63
N THR A 872 -17.27 8.89 -5.10
CA THR A 872 -15.92 9.02 -5.69
C THR A 872 -15.43 7.68 -6.25
N LYS A 873 -14.92 7.71 -7.49
CA LYS A 873 -14.23 6.56 -8.10
C LYS A 873 -12.95 6.99 -8.80
N GLU A 874 -11.99 6.09 -8.76
CA GLU A 874 -10.63 6.25 -9.26
C GLU A 874 -10.57 5.98 -10.77
N LEU A 875 -10.03 6.93 -11.53
CA LEU A 875 -9.82 6.82 -12.98
C LEU A 875 -8.53 6.03 -13.26
N ALA A 876 -8.54 4.74 -12.94
CA ALA A 876 -7.36 3.89 -12.90
C ALA A 876 -6.80 3.45 -14.28
N LYS A 877 -7.52 3.74 -15.38
CA LYS A 877 -7.12 3.41 -16.77
C LYS A 877 -7.69 4.44 -17.74
N THR A 878 -7.10 4.56 -18.93
CA THR A 878 -7.73 5.18 -20.10
C THR A 878 -8.92 4.34 -20.56
N ASP A 879 -8.67 3.04 -20.76
CA ASP A 879 -9.59 2.13 -21.44
C ASP A 879 -10.22 1.12 -20.48
N TYR A 880 -11.55 1.08 -20.48
CA TYR A 880 -12.37 0.18 -19.70
C TYR A 880 -13.28 -0.63 -20.63
N ALA A 881 -13.22 -1.96 -20.53
CA ALA A 881 -14.05 -2.87 -21.34
C ALA A 881 -15.57 -2.70 -21.15
N ALA A 882 -16.01 -2.01 -20.10
CA ALA A 882 -17.41 -1.66 -19.86
C ALA A 882 -17.53 -0.21 -19.35
N LYS A 883 -18.40 0.59 -19.99
CA LYS A 883 -18.61 2.01 -19.69
C LYS A 883 -18.91 2.27 -18.21
N GLN A 884 -18.16 3.18 -17.59
CA GLN A 884 -18.29 3.55 -16.18
C GLN A 884 -18.68 5.03 -16.00
N ALA A 885 -19.44 5.31 -14.95
CA ALA A 885 -19.90 6.65 -14.59
C ALA A 885 -18.79 7.69 -14.47
N HIS A 886 -17.68 7.35 -13.80
CA HIS A 886 -16.56 8.27 -13.59
C HIS A 886 -15.74 8.52 -14.86
N VAL A 887 -15.62 7.51 -15.73
CA VAL A 887 -14.90 7.60 -17.02
C VAL A 887 -15.67 8.48 -18.00
N GLU A 888 -16.98 8.23 -18.15
CA GLU A 888 -17.85 9.02 -19.01
C GLU A 888 -17.98 10.47 -18.49
N LEU A 889 -17.96 10.70 -17.18
CA LEU A 889 -17.90 12.06 -16.63
C LEU A 889 -16.54 12.73 -16.90
N ALA A 890 -15.40 12.06 -16.69
CA ALA A 890 -14.09 12.67 -16.97
C ALA A 890 -13.98 13.09 -18.46
N ASN A 891 -14.45 12.23 -19.37
CA ASN A 891 -14.56 12.53 -20.80
C ASN A 891 -15.53 13.70 -21.09
N LYS A 892 -16.64 13.81 -20.35
CA LYS A 892 -17.61 14.91 -20.45
C LYS A 892 -17.01 16.24 -19.95
N MET A 893 -16.26 16.21 -18.84
CA MET A 893 -15.56 17.38 -18.29
C MET A 893 -14.48 17.87 -19.26
N LYS A 894 -13.62 16.97 -19.76
CA LYS A 894 -12.55 17.28 -20.74
C LYS A 894 -13.06 17.93 -22.04
N LYS A 895 -14.33 17.69 -22.41
CA LYS A 895 -15.00 18.33 -23.55
C LYS A 895 -15.60 19.72 -23.25
N ARG A 896 -15.79 20.09 -21.97
CA ARG A 896 -16.23 21.43 -21.55
C ARG A 896 -15.03 22.35 -21.30
N ASP A 897 -14.08 21.84 -20.53
CA ASP A 897 -12.83 22.48 -20.16
C ASP A 897 -11.81 21.38 -19.86
N ALA A 898 -10.68 21.39 -20.56
CA ALA A 898 -9.60 20.45 -20.30
C ALA A 898 -8.88 20.72 -18.97
N GLY A 899 -8.89 21.95 -18.46
CA GLY A 899 -8.11 22.37 -17.29
C GLY A 899 -8.65 21.89 -15.96
N SER A 900 -9.97 21.76 -15.82
CA SER A 900 -10.64 21.22 -14.63
C SER A 900 -10.94 19.72 -14.70
N ALA A 901 -10.62 19.08 -15.83
CA ALA A 901 -10.93 17.68 -16.09
C ALA A 901 -10.04 16.70 -15.28
N PRO A 902 -10.62 15.63 -14.69
CA PRO A 902 -9.85 14.59 -14.01
C PRO A 902 -8.90 13.83 -14.94
N LYS A 903 -7.74 13.47 -14.40
CA LYS A 903 -6.62 12.79 -15.06
C LYS A 903 -6.49 11.34 -14.57
N LEU A 904 -5.65 10.53 -15.20
CA LEU A 904 -5.48 9.12 -14.83
C LEU A 904 -4.85 9.02 -13.43
N GLY A 905 -5.46 8.22 -12.55
CA GLY A 905 -5.15 8.15 -11.12
C GLY A 905 -6.06 9.01 -10.23
N ASP A 906 -6.71 10.05 -10.77
CA ASP A 906 -7.59 10.92 -9.97
C ASP A 906 -8.83 10.18 -9.45
N ARG A 907 -9.30 10.60 -8.28
CA ARG A 907 -10.67 10.31 -7.85
C ARG A 907 -11.63 11.34 -8.44
N VAL A 908 -12.46 10.89 -9.37
CA VAL A 908 -13.57 11.65 -9.94
C VAL A 908 -14.73 11.67 -8.92
N PRO A 909 -15.10 12.84 -8.36
CA PRO A 909 -16.37 12.99 -7.66
C PRO A 909 -17.51 13.09 -8.68
N TYR A 910 -18.64 12.45 -8.40
CA TYR A 910 -19.84 12.60 -9.21
C TYR A 910 -21.11 12.45 -8.37
N VAL A 911 -22.19 13.06 -8.85
CA VAL A 911 -23.56 12.77 -8.42
C VAL A 911 -24.38 12.19 -9.57
N ILE A 912 -25.44 11.46 -9.25
CA ILE A 912 -26.39 10.95 -10.24
C ILE A 912 -27.57 11.92 -10.42
N ILE A 913 -27.68 12.52 -11.61
CA ILE A 913 -28.75 13.46 -11.97
C ILE A 913 -29.99 12.74 -12.52
N ALA A 914 -31.13 13.41 -12.44
CA ALA A 914 -32.39 12.95 -13.01
C ALA A 914 -32.31 12.93 -14.55
N ALA A 915 -32.89 11.89 -15.16
CA ALA A 915 -32.94 11.69 -16.61
C ALA A 915 -34.19 10.86 -16.98
N ALA A 916 -34.41 10.62 -18.27
CA ALA A 916 -35.50 9.77 -18.74
C ALA A 916 -35.43 8.35 -18.14
N LYS A 917 -36.59 7.71 -17.97
CA LYS A 917 -36.70 6.33 -17.46
C LYS A 917 -35.83 5.38 -18.29
N ALA A 918 -35.18 4.43 -17.62
CA ALA A 918 -34.19 3.50 -18.20
C ALA A 918 -32.89 4.11 -18.78
N THR A 919 -32.62 5.41 -18.62
CA THR A 919 -31.30 5.99 -18.98
C THR A 919 -30.18 5.33 -18.15
N PRO A 920 -29.12 4.77 -18.77
CA PRO A 920 -28.01 4.13 -18.05
C PRO A 920 -27.32 5.06 -17.04
N ALA A 921 -26.98 4.53 -15.87
CA ALA A 921 -26.40 5.31 -14.77
C ALA A 921 -25.09 6.03 -15.14
N TYR A 922 -24.31 5.52 -16.11
CA TYR A 922 -23.07 6.17 -16.54
C TYR A 922 -23.28 7.47 -17.33
N LEU A 923 -24.41 7.64 -18.04
CA LEU A 923 -24.76 8.90 -18.69
C LEU A 923 -25.24 9.97 -17.70
N LYS A 924 -25.80 9.50 -16.57
CA LYS A 924 -26.37 10.31 -15.49
C LYS A 924 -25.35 10.81 -14.46
N ALA A 925 -24.07 10.51 -14.65
CA ALA A 925 -22.99 11.01 -13.79
C ALA A 925 -22.68 12.47 -14.14
N GLU A 926 -22.63 13.35 -13.15
CA GLU A 926 -22.35 14.78 -13.35
C GLU A 926 -21.51 15.37 -12.21
N ASP A 927 -20.73 16.41 -12.52
CA ASP A 927 -19.88 17.09 -11.55
C ASP A 927 -20.72 17.86 -10.49
N PRO A 928 -20.40 17.77 -9.18
CA PRO A 928 -21.21 18.41 -8.15
C PRO A 928 -21.27 19.95 -8.21
N ILE A 929 -20.21 20.62 -8.65
CA ILE A 929 -20.17 22.09 -8.77
C ILE A 929 -21.03 22.52 -9.96
N TYR A 930 -20.83 21.86 -11.12
CA TYR A 930 -21.62 22.08 -12.32
C TYR A 930 -23.12 21.88 -12.07
N VAL A 931 -23.48 20.87 -11.25
CA VAL A 931 -24.87 20.63 -10.82
C VAL A 931 -25.43 21.77 -9.96
N LEU A 932 -24.66 22.29 -9.00
CA LEU A 932 -25.08 23.42 -8.15
C LEU A 932 -25.31 24.69 -8.98
N GLU A 933 -24.35 25.08 -9.82
CA GLU A 933 -24.41 26.34 -10.58
C GLU A 933 -25.54 26.34 -11.61
N ASN A 934 -25.82 25.18 -12.20
CA ASN A 934 -26.85 25.00 -13.23
C ASN A 934 -28.23 24.55 -12.70
N ASN A 935 -28.38 24.39 -11.38
CA ASN A 935 -29.58 23.88 -10.71
C ASN A 935 -30.08 22.54 -11.29
N ILE A 936 -29.17 21.60 -11.58
CA ILE A 936 -29.53 20.33 -12.23
C ILE A 936 -30.19 19.39 -11.20
N PRO A 937 -31.39 18.82 -11.47
CA PRO A 937 -32.05 17.95 -10.50
C PRO A 937 -31.29 16.65 -10.24
N ILE A 938 -31.16 16.28 -8.96
CA ILE A 938 -30.64 15.00 -8.51
C ILE A 938 -31.69 13.90 -8.69
N ASP A 939 -31.29 12.66 -9.02
CA ASP A 939 -32.20 11.52 -9.00
C ASP A 939 -32.35 10.96 -7.58
N SER A 940 -33.26 11.56 -6.81
CA SER A 940 -33.57 11.12 -5.44
C SER A 940 -34.06 9.66 -5.36
N ASN A 941 -34.66 9.11 -6.43
CA ASN A 941 -35.12 7.72 -6.45
C ASN A 941 -33.93 6.76 -6.60
N TYR A 942 -32.94 7.08 -7.44
CA TYR A 942 -31.69 6.31 -7.53
C TYR A 942 -30.99 6.20 -6.16
N TYR A 943 -30.86 7.31 -5.42
CA TYR A 943 -30.26 7.24 -4.08
C TYR A 943 -31.12 6.44 -3.10
N LEU A 944 -32.46 6.55 -3.15
CA LEU A 944 -33.35 5.77 -2.30
C LEU A 944 -33.28 4.26 -2.60
N GLU A 945 -33.38 3.86 -3.87
CA GLU A 945 -33.47 2.45 -4.29
C GLU A 945 -32.12 1.76 -4.38
N ASN A 946 -31.10 2.41 -4.94
CA ASN A 946 -29.79 1.80 -5.21
C ASN A 946 -28.78 2.00 -4.06
N GLN A 947 -28.89 3.07 -3.27
CA GLN A 947 -27.92 3.39 -2.20
C GLN A 947 -28.47 3.14 -0.78
N LEU A 948 -29.70 3.56 -0.47
CA LEU A 948 -30.25 3.53 0.90
C LEU A 948 -31.09 2.29 1.25
N SER A 949 -31.99 1.86 0.36
CA SER A 949 -32.95 0.77 0.62
C SER A 949 -32.27 -0.51 1.11
N LYS A 950 -31.33 -1.07 0.33
CA LYS A 950 -30.72 -2.38 0.63
C LYS A 950 -29.89 -2.38 1.93
N PRO A 951 -29.13 -1.34 2.28
CA PRO A 951 -28.49 -1.25 3.60
C PRO A 951 -29.47 -1.09 4.77
N LEU A 952 -30.50 -0.25 4.65
CA LEU A 952 -31.46 -0.02 5.74
C LEU A 952 -32.26 -1.30 6.05
N LEU A 953 -32.77 -1.99 5.03
CA LEU A 953 -33.48 -3.26 5.22
C LEU A 953 -32.61 -4.30 5.94
N ARG A 954 -31.30 -4.35 5.66
CA ARG A 954 -30.37 -5.29 6.33
C ARG A 954 -30.27 -5.07 7.84
N ILE A 955 -30.33 -3.84 8.33
CA ILE A 955 -30.25 -3.56 9.78
C ILE A 955 -31.62 -3.59 10.47
N PHE A 956 -32.71 -3.24 9.76
CA PHE A 956 -34.05 -3.16 10.36
C PHE A 956 -34.91 -4.42 10.21
N THR A 957 -34.74 -5.26 9.18
CA THR A 957 -35.48 -6.54 9.06
C THR A 957 -35.25 -7.49 10.24
N PRO A 958 -34.05 -7.63 10.84
CA PRO A 958 -33.85 -8.41 12.06
C PRO A 958 -34.56 -7.90 13.32
N ILE A 959 -35.26 -6.75 13.24
CA ILE A 959 -35.92 -6.06 14.37
C ILE A 959 -37.42 -5.86 14.08
N LEU A 960 -37.77 -5.45 12.87
CA LEU A 960 -39.15 -5.15 12.43
C LEU A 960 -39.79 -6.27 11.60
N GLY A 961 -39.04 -7.34 11.29
CA GLY A 961 -39.46 -8.41 10.37
C GLY A 961 -39.73 -7.90 8.96
N ASP A 962 -40.63 -8.59 8.24
CA ASP A 962 -41.00 -8.28 6.85
C ASP A 962 -41.65 -6.89 6.70
N LYS A 963 -42.17 -6.32 7.79
CA LYS A 963 -42.75 -4.96 7.82
C LYS A 963 -41.69 -3.86 7.66
N ALA A 964 -40.39 -4.17 7.75
CA ALA A 964 -39.32 -3.18 7.59
C ALA A 964 -39.43 -2.38 6.29
N GLU A 965 -39.77 -3.01 5.16
CA GLU A 965 -39.87 -2.30 3.87
C GLU A 965 -41.08 -1.36 3.82
N SER A 966 -42.25 -1.81 4.28
CA SER A 966 -43.46 -1.00 4.29
C SER A 966 -43.43 0.13 5.32
N VAL A 967 -42.67 -0.02 6.42
CA VAL A 967 -42.50 1.03 7.44
C VAL A 967 -41.46 2.09 7.03
N LEU A 968 -40.36 1.69 6.36
CA LEU A 968 -39.26 2.59 6.04
C LEU A 968 -39.38 3.27 4.67
N LEU A 969 -39.82 2.54 3.63
CA LEU A 969 -39.77 3.02 2.24
C LEU A 969 -41.14 3.48 1.72
N ARG A 970 -42.23 3.20 2.45
CA ARG A 970 -43.60 3.55 2.09
C ARG A 970 -44.23 4.35 3.25
N GLY A 971 -44.99 5.40 2.95
CA GLY A 971 -45.60 6.28 3.96
C GLY A 971 -45.65 7.74 3.51
N ASP A 972 -46.21 8.61 4.35
CA ASP A 972 -46.36 10.04 4.01
C ASP A 972 -45.03 10.76 3.81
N HIS A 973 -43.98 10.30 4.50
CA HIS A 973 -42.60 10.79 4.35
C HIS A 973 -42.00 10.52 2.96
N THR A 974 -42.60 9.63 2.14
CA THR A 974 -42.20 9.39 0.73
C THR A 974 -43.18 9.90 -0.32
N ARG A 975 -44.34 10.44 0.09
CA ARG A 975 -45.35 11.02 -0.82
C ARG A 975 -44.97 12.41 -1.33
N VAL A 976 -44.37 13.25 -0.49
CA VAL A 976 -43.93 14.60 -0.87
C VAL A 976 -42.58 14.52 -1.57
N LYS A 977 -42.49 15.04 -2.81
CA LYS A 977 -41.24 15.13 -3.58
C LYS A 977 -41.08 16.54 -4.16
N THR A 978 -39.93 17.15 -3.95
CA THR A 978 -39.62 18.51 -4.43
C THR A 978 -38.70 18.44 -5.65
N VAL A 979 -39.17 18.91 -6.80
CA VAL A 979 -38.44 18.84 -8.08
C VAL A 979 -37.95 20.22 -8.48
N VAL A 980 -36.64 20.36 -8.66
CA VAL A 980 -35.99 21.59 -9.14
C VAL A 980 -36.12 21.69 -10.67
N THR A 981 -36.13 22.90 -11.22
CA THR A 981 -36.10 23.14 -12.68
C THR A 981 -34.66 23.44 -13.13
N SER A 982 -34.12 22.64 -14.06
CA SER A 982 -32.78 22.82 -14.64
C SER A 982 -32.68 24.08 -15.50
N LYS A 983 -31.54 24.80 -15.43
CA LYS A 983 -31.23 25.94 -16.31
C LYS A 983 -30.72 25.53 -17.70
N VAL A 984 -30.24 24.28 -17.87
CA VAL A 984 -29.42 23.86 -19.04
C VAL A 984 -30.24 23.40 -20.24
N SER A 985 -31.48 22.94 -20.03
CA SER A 985 -32.31 22.38 -21.10
C SER A 985 -32.60 23.42 -22.18
N ALA A 986 -32.55 22.99 -23.46
CA ALA A 986 -32.97 23.84 -24.59
C ALA A 986 -34.41 24.37 -24.39
N LEU A 987 -35.31 23.54 -23.86
CA LEU A 987 -36.68 23.94 -23.55
C LEU A 987 -36.73 24.92 -22.37
N ALA A 988 -35.85 24.79 -21.37
CA ALA A 988 -35.81 25.69 -20.21
C ALA A 988 -35.49 27.15 -20.59
N LYS A 989 -34.72 27.37 -21.67
CA LYS A 989 -34.47 28.71 -22.21
C LYS A 989 -35.72 29.40 -22.76
N PHE A 990 -36.76 28.64 -23.10
CA PHE A 990 -38.05 29.15 -23.59
C PHE A 990 -39.18 29.11 -22.53
N THR A 991 -38.88 28.69 -21.30
CA THR A 991 -39.91 28.53 -20.24
C THR A 991 -40.14 29.85 -19.49
N SER A 992 -41.23 30.55 -19.79
CA SER A 992 -41.64 31.75 -19.05
C SER A 992 -42.02 31.41 -17.59
N LYS A 993 -41.24 31.89 -16.61
CA LYS A 993 -41.49 31.64 -15.19
C LYS A 993 -42.61 32.53 -14.65
N LYS A 994 -43.86 32.08 -14.72
CA LYS A 994 -45.02 32.79 -14.15
C LYS A 994 -44.83 33.05 -12.65
N VAL A 995 -45.09 34.27 -12.20
CA VAL A 995 -44.95 34.65 -10.79
C VAL A 995 -46.08 34.06 -9.96
N THR A 996 -45.77 33.60 -8.74
CA THR A 996 -46.72 33.00 -7.80
C THR A 996 -46.75 33.72 -6.45
N CYS A 997 -47.89 33.64 -5.77
CA CYS A 997 -48.07 34.08 -4.38
C CYS A 997 -47.13 33.29 -3.46
N LEU A 998 -46.30 33.97 -2.66
CA LEU A 998 -45.37 33.31 -1.74
C LEU A 998 -46.09 32.49 -0.65
N GLY A 999 -47.31 32.88 -0.24
CA GLY A 999 -48.13 32.12 0.72
C GLY A 999 -48.71 30.84 0.13
N CYS A 1000 -49.75 30.95 -0.71
CA CYS A 1000 -50.51 29.79 -1.23
C CYS A 1000 -50.02 29.22 -2.57
N LYS A 1001 -48.94 29.75 -3.15
CA LYS A 1001 -48.35 29.34 -4.44
C LYS A 1001 -49.27 29.46 -5.67
N SER A 1002 -50.43 30.10 -5.57
CA SER A 1002 -51.28 30.43 -6.73
C SER A 1002 -50.54 31.34 -7.71
N VAL A 1003 -50.78 31.17 -9.02
CA VAL A 1003 -50.26 32.08 -10.05
C VAL A 1003 -50.89 33.45 -9.90
N LEU A 1004 -50.08 34.52 -10.00
CA LEU A 1004 -50.55 35.90 -9.93
C LEU A 1004 -51.00 36.40 -11.32
N PRO A 1005 -52.16 37.05 -11.44
CA PRO A 1005 -52.64 37.56 -12.73
C PRO A 1005 -51.75 38.71 -13.25
N PRO A 1006 -51.73 38.98 -14.57
CA PRO A 1006 -51.10 40.18 -15.11
C PRO A 1006 -51.64 41.42 -14.40
N GLY A 1007 -50.75 42.31 -13.93
CA GLY A 1007 -51.10 43.46 -13.08
C GLY A 1007 -51.01 43.22 -11.56
N GLN A 1008 -50.77 41.98 -11.09
CA GLN A 1008 -50.45 41.68 -9.68
C GLN A 1008 -49.10 40.97 -9.51
N GLN A 1009 -48.26 40.93 -10.55
CA GLN A 1009 -47.04 40.10 -10.55
C GLN A 1009 -45.89 40.68 -9.73
N GLU A 1010 -45.91 41.99 -9.47
CA GLU A 1010 -44.93 42.66 -8.59
C GLU A 1010 -45.18 42.34 -7.11
N ASN A 1011 -46.45 42.10 -6.72
CA ASN A 1011 -46.79 41.78 -5.33
C ASN A 1011 -46.16 40.45 -4.89
N PRO A 1012 -45.77 40.30 -3.61
CA PRO A 1012 -45.28 39.03 -3.07
C PRO A 1012 -46.42 38.02 -2.91
N LEU A 1013 -47.66 38.49 -2.75
CA LEU A 1013 -48.82 37.73 -2.30
C LEU A 1013 -50.06 38.06 -3.14
N CYS A 1014 -50.99 37.11 -3.22
CA CYS A 1014 -52.34 37.37 -3.72
C CYS A 1014 -53.21 37.99 -2.61
N ASN A 1015 -54.33 38.62 -3.00
CA ASN A 1015 -55.24 39.33 -2.09
C ASN A 1015 -55.70 38.49 -0.88
N TYR A 1016 -55.87 37.17 -1.04
CA TYR A 1016 -56.25 36.26 0.05
C TYR A 1016 -55.11 36.03 1.08
N CYS A 1017 -53.84 36.12 0.66
CA CYS A 1017 -52.68 35.96 1.54
C CYS A 1017 -52.15 37.29 2.09
N ALA A 1018 -52.52 38.44 1.51
CA ALA A 1018 -52.07 39.76 1.96
C ALA A 1018 -52.30 40.03 3.48
N PRO A 1019 -53.41 39.62 4.13
CA PRO A 1019 -53.57 39.76 5.58
C PRO A 1019 -52.52 39.00 6.43
N LYS A 1020 -51.79 38.05 5.83
CA LYS A 1020 -50.70 37.28 6.47
C LYS A 1020 -49.30 37.78 6.07
N GLN A 1021 -49.19 38.95 5.43
CA GLN A 1021 -47.93 39.47 4.90
C GLN A 1021 -46.83 39.56 5.95
N ALA A 1022 -47.10 40.14 7.13
CA ALA A 1022 -46.10 40.25 8.19
C ALA A 1022 -45.61 38.88 8.68
N GLN A 1023 -46.51 37.90 8.85
CA GLN A 1023 -46.16 36.53 9.26
C GLN A 1023 -45.28 35.83 8.21
N LEU A 1024 -45.63 35.97 6.93
CA LEU A 1024 -44.88 35.36 5.82
C LEU A 1024 -43.52 36.03 5.62
N LEU A 1025 -43.45 37.37 5.68
CA LEU A 1025 -42.20 38.12 5.65
C LEU A 1025 -41.27 37.72 6.80
N CYS A 1026 -41.77 37.67 8.04
CA CYS A 1026 -40.97 37.18 9.18
C CYS A 1026 -40.50 35.74 8.99
N SER A 1027 -41.28 34.87 8.35
CA SER A 1027 -40.86 33.49 8.04
C SER A 1027 -39.72 33.44 7.01
N GLU A 1028 -39.79 34.24 5.93
CA GLU A 1028 -38.73 34.30 4.92
C GLU A 1028 -37.47 35.04 5.41
N LEU A 1029 -37.61 36.07 6.25
CA LEU A 1029 -36.50 36.77 6.90
C LEU A 1029 -35.72 35.89 7.89
N ASN A 1030 -36.41 35.07 8.70
CA ASN A 1030 -35.72 34.12 9.58
C ASN A 1030 -34.86 33.13 8.76
N LYS A 1031 -35.40 32.57 7.67
CA LYS A 1031 -34.63 31.68 6.77
C LYS A 1031 -33.43 32.38 6.14
N TYR A 1032 -33.55 33.66 5.78
CA TYR A 1032 -32.44 34.44 5.25
C TYR A 1032 -31.34 34.62 6.31
N ARG A 1033 -31.70 35.05 7.54
CA ARG A 1033 -30.74 35.17 8.65
C ARG A 1033 -30.05 33.84 8.96
N ASP A 1034 -30.78 32.74 8.94
CA ASP A 1034 -30.24 31.39 9.19
C ASP A 1034 -29.29 30.93 8.04
N LEU A 1035 -29.50 31.40 6.81
CA LEU A 1035 -28.58 31.20 5.67
C LEU A 1035 -27.36 32.14 5.73
N GLU A 1036 -27.55 33.38 6.16
CA GLU A 1036 -26.51 34.40 6.34
C GLU A 1036 -25.53 34.05 7.46
N GLU A 1037 -26.03 33.60 8.62
CA GLU A 1037 -25.18 33.09 9.71
C GLU A 1037 -24.33 31.91 9.24
N ARG A 1038 -24.93 30.97 8.50
CA ARG A 1038 -24.23 29.82 7.92
C ARG A 1038 -23.23 30.23 6.85
N PHE A 1039 -23.55 31.21 6.00
CA PHE A 1039 -22.62 31.76 5.01
C PHE A 1039 -21.39 32.36 5.70
N ASN A 1040 -21.61 33.27 6.65
CA ASN A 1040 -20.57 33.95 7.39
C ASN A 1040 -19.67 32.95 8.15
N ARG A 1041 -20.26 31.96 8.82
CA ARG A 1041 -19.51 30.90 9.53
C ARG A 1041 -18.66 30.04 8.58
N LEU A 1042 -19.19 29.63 7.42
CA LEU A 1042 -18.46 28.79 6.46
C LEU A 1042 -17.31 29.54 5.80
N TRP A 1043 -17.51 30.79 5.36
CA TRP A 1043 -16.46 31.57 4.70
C TRP A 1043 -15.39 32.08 5.68
N THR A 1044 -15.76 32.51 6.89
CA THR A 1044 -14.79 32.84 7.95
C THR A 1044 -13.94 31.61 8.33
N GLN A 1045 -14.54 30.40 8.33
CA GLN A 1045 -13.79 29.18 8.61
C GLN A 1045 -12.82 28.82 7.47
N CYS A 1046 -13.11 29.18 6.22
CA CYS A 1046 -12.14 29.06 5.14
C CYS A 1046 -10.93 29.99 5.34
N GLN A 1047 -11.14 31.26 5.69
CA GLN A 1047 -10.05 32.22 5.97
C GLN A 1047 -9.15 31.72 7.13
N ARG A 1048 -9.75 31.19 8.20
CA ARG A 1048 -9.01 30.54 9.30
C ARG A 1048 -8.20 29.33 8.85
N CYS A 1049 -8.71 28.55 7.91
CA CYS A 1049 -8.01 27.37 7.37
C CYS A 1049 -6.88 27.73 6.38
N GLN A 1050 -6.96 28.91 5.77
CA GLN A 1050 -5.91 29.52 4.94
C GLN A 1050 -4.86 30.26 5.79
N GLU A 1051 -5.14 30.48 7.08
CA GLU A 1051 -4.32 31.29 8.01
C GLU A 1051 -4.13 32.76 7.55
N SER A 1052 -5.02 33.27 6.69
CA SER A 1052 -5.01 34.66 6.20
C SER A 1052 -6.40 35.30 6.19
N LEU A 1053 -6.47 36.58 6.57
CA LEU A 1053 -7.69 37.40 6.58
C LEU A 1053 -7.75 38.44 5.44
N HIS A 1054 -6.62 38.69 4.77
CA HIS A 1054 -6.44 39.80 3.81
C HIS A 1054 -6.26 39.34 2.36
N GLU A 1055 -6.23 38.03 2.12
CA GLU A 1055 -6.05 37.44 0.79
C GLU A 1055 -7.24 36.56 0.41
N GLU A 1056 -7.47 36.36 -0.89
CA GLU A 1056 -8.56 35.51 -1.38
C GLU A 1056 -8.33 34.02 -1.09
N VAL A 1057 -9.44 33.31 -0.81
CA VAL A 1057 -9.51 31.87 -0.55
C VAL A 1057 -9.57 31.10 -1.89
N ILE A 1058 -8.41 30.61 -2.37
CA ILE A 1058 -8.31 29.92 -3.67
C ILE A 1058 -8.44 28.38 -3.58
N CYS A 1059 -8.62 27.86 -2.37
CA CYS A 1059 -8.75 26.44 -2.05
C CYS A 1059 -9.81 25.67 -2.89
N THR A 1060 -9.37 24.63 -3.63
CA THR A 1060 -10.20 23.70 -4.42
C THR A 1060 -10.48 22.34 -3.77
N ASN A 1061 -10.19 22.20 -2.48
CA ASN A 1061 -10.11 20.95 -1.73
C ASN A 1061 -11.39 20.09 -1.78
N ARG A 1062 -11.46 19.15 -2.73
CA ARG A 1062 -12.62 18.29 -3.00
C ARG A 1062 -12.93 17.27 -1.89
N ASP A 1063 -11.98 17.01 -0.99
CA ASP A 1063 -12.13 16.14 0.19
C ASP A 1063 -12.64 16.91 1.43
N CYS A 1064 -12.69 18.25 1.41
CA CYS A 1064 -13.17 19.07 2.53
C CYS A 1064 -14.71 19.19 2.56
N PRO A 1065 -15.40 18.93 3.69
CA PRO A 1065 -16.85 19.01 3.77
C PRO A 1065 -17.42 20.43 3.59
N ILE A 1066 -16.61 21.46 3.86
CA ILE A 1066 -17.00 22.88 3.67
C ILE A 1066 -17.04 23.25 2.18
N PHE A 1067 -16.24 22.58 1.32
CA PHE A 1067 -15.97 23.01 -0.05
C PHE A 1067 -17.24 23.13 -0.92
N TYR A 1068 -18.08 22.10 -0.95
CA TYR A 1068 -19.37 22.16 -1.66
C TYR A 1068 -20.43 22.95 -0.86
N MET A 1069 -20.39 22.86 0.47
CA MET A 1069 -21.38 23.47 1.36
C MET A 1069 -21.37 25.01 1.29
N ARG A 1070 -20.19 25.66 1.27
CA ARG A 1070 -20.06 27.12 1.14
C ARG A 1070 -20.67 27.63 -0.18
N LYS A 1071 -20.48 26.86 -1.28
CA LYS A 1071 -21.04 27.17 -2.60
C LYS A 1071 -22.55 26.95 -2.65
N LYS A 1072 -23.06 25.87 -2.03
CA LYS A 1072 -24.51 25.65 -1.89
C LYS A 1072 -25.16 26.78 -1.07
N VAL A 1073 -24.65 27.11 0.11
CA VAL A 1073 -25.22 28.16 0.97
C VAL A 1073 -25.16 29.53 0.29
N GLN A 1074 -24.10 29.84 -0.47
CA GLN A 1074 -24.04 31.05 -1.31
C GLN A 1074 -25.18 31.09 -2.36
N MET A 1075 -25.45 29.98 -3.06
CA MET A 1075 -26.52 29.91 -4.06
C MET A 1075 -27.93 29.93 -3.42
N ASP A 1076 -28.09 29.29 -2.26
CA ASP A 1076 -29.35 29.29 -1.50
C ASP A 1076 -29.66 30.70 -0.96
N LEU A 1077 -28.65 31.42 -0.44
CA LEU A 1077 -28.78 32.79 0.06
C LEU A 1077 -29.19 33.76 -1.06
N ILE A 1078 -28.50 33.74 -2.20
CA ILE A 1078 -28.84 34.55 -3.40
C ILE A 1078 -30.23 34.21 -3.97
N ALA A 1079 -30.75 33.00 -3.71
CA ALA A 1079 -32.11 32.62 -4.07
C ALA A 1079 -33.17 33.10 -3.05
N GLN A 1080 -32.83 33.18 -1.77
CA GLN A 1080 -33.70 33.66 -0.69
C GLN A 1080 -33.78 35.20 -0.64
N ASP A 1081 -32.66 35.88 -0.92
CA ASP A 1081 -32.54 37.32 -1.13
C ASP A 1081 -33.61 37.82 -2.12
N LYS A 1082 -33.67 37.18 -3.30
CA LYS A 1082 -34.66 37.43 -4.37
C LYS A 1082 -36.10 37.00 -4.06
N ILE A 1083 -36.34 36.41 -2.89
CA ILE A 1083 -37.68 36.16 -2.34
C ILE A 1083 -38.07 37.29 -1.38
N ILE A 1084 -37.11 37.89 -0.68
CA ILE A 1084 -37.31 39.06 0.19
C ILE A 1084 -37.49 40.34 -0.66
N ASP A 1085 -36.73 40.52 -1.74
CA ASP A 1085 -36.89 41.63 -2.70
C ASP A 1085 -38.36 41.85 -3.12
N ARG A 1086 -39.13 40.77 -3.25
CA ARG A 1086 -40.55 40.81 -3.65
C ARG A 1086 -41.49 41.45 -2.62
N PHE A 1087 -41.05 41.67 -1.39
CA PHE A 1087 -41.80 42.44 -0.40
C PHE A 1087 -41.49 43.96 -0.45
N GLY A 1088 -40.56 44.37 -1.32
CA GLY A 1088 -40.08 45.75 -1.45
C GLY A 1088 -38.94 46.07 -0.49
N CYS A 1089 -38.15 47.09 -0.81
CA CYS A 1089 -37.12 47.59 0.10
C CYS A 1089 -37.77 48.25 1.33
N PRO A 1090 -37.26 48.02 2.56
CA PRO A 1090 -37.70 48.76 3.74
C PRO A 1090 -37.31 50.23 3.59
N THR A 1091 -38.30 51.08 3.34
CA THR A 1091 -38.17 52.54 3.39
C THR A 1091 -38.35 53.00 4.84
N TRP A 1092 -37.48 53.92 5.26
CA TRP A 1092 -37.44 54.53 6.59
C TRP A 1092 -37.71 56.04 6.45
#